data_AF-A0A3E1D8Q8-F1
#
_entry.id   AF-A0A3E1D8Q8-F1
#
_cell.length_a   1.000
_cell.length_b   1.000
_cell.length_c   1.000
_cell.angle_alpha   90.00
_cell.angle_beta   90.00
_cell.angle_gamma   90.00
#
_symmetry.space_group_name_H-M   'P 1'
#
loop_
_entity.id
_entity.type
_entity.pdbx_description
1 polymer ?
#
loop_
_entity_poly.entity_id
_entity_poly.type
_entity_poly.pdbx_seq_one_letter_code
_entity_poly.pdbx_strand_id
1 'polypeptide(L)'
;MLSPAIDIIIPVYNAYDDLQRCLDSVLRTTKPHHRIIMIDDCSTDSRIANYFETLRSTADPRLWLFQNETNLGFVSTVNRGMALSQNDVVLLNSDTIVTSRWLEKLCGCADSDPLIGTITPFSNNAEICSFPNFCQDNALPQGMNAEDVNCAIEAAALRIYPDIPTGVGFCMFIRRRLLNKIGLFDAVTFRLGYGEENDFCMRALTAGWRNVLCDDTFIQHVGNCSFSTKKKTLAEENMQRLLAKHPDYMQRVMAFIAADPIKPIRQLAQSFLALTGAAGDKPGILHIMHGRSGGTEQHTRSLMHSDGGDCRHYLLITMDDVWQLKDANNGELLAYQFNRQPDQLWTDFLAGLCASFRIHLCHVHHLAGCRPGLLEAMRNLGIPFGFSVHDFFLACPTINLLDATGIYCGSETDASRCQNCLNAQPDFRGIDIVSWRAVHADFIERAVFVIAPSDLAAEMFCRYFPRDDVRVIQHGVDLTANRTNALTSALLLPKDAYQSIGVLGAIGPVKGARQLERLVARSRERKLPFRWVVVGYMDRQFQPHQSADTLLTVHGQYTPDHMEDLLDHYRINLVVFPSAGPETYCYTLTEAWMAGRPALVPPIGALYERVQTNGAGWIMRDWCDTDAILDDIISILRPENSTDFVHKQAQARAVPVTSVRDMANATEMVYHEVLSRQAVKFTAPLPQTTLYTALQTALGVAAANKHRALSIGERWLLRLAHLGLRLRYTLLGRWLYRIIPVRWQQILKKRLLA
;
A
#
# COMPACT_ATOMS: atom_id res chain seq x y z
N MET A 1 45.98 -9.84 -6.83
CA MET A 1 46.50 -8.53 -7.25
C MET A 1 45.88 -7.49 -6.34
N LEU A 2 46.66 -6.53 -5.83
CA LEU A 2 46.10 -5.39 -5.09
C LEU A 2 45.17 -4.62 -6.06
N SER A 3 44.00 -4.20 -5.59
CA SER A 3 43.14 -3.29 -6.35
C SER A 3 43.94 -2.02 -6.74
N PRO A 4 43.70 -1.43 -7.92
CA PRO A 4 44.39 -0.21 -8.32
C PRO A 4 44.17 0.89 -7.28
N ALA A 5 45.23 1.65 -7.00
CA ALA A 5 45.16 2.79 -6.08
C ALA A 5 44.16 3.83 -6.62
N ILE A 6 43.44 4.48 -5.71
CA ILE A 6 42.50 5.57 -6.00
C ILE A 6 42.96 6.78 -5.22
N ASP A 7 42.86 7.96 -5.82
CA ASP A 7 43.20 9.21 -5.15
C ASP A 7 41.92 9.99 -4.83
N ILE A 8 41.65 10.16 -3.54
CA ILE A 8 40.53 10.93 -3.02
C ILE A 8 40.98 12.38 -2.90
N ILE A 9 40.35 13.28 -3.63
CA ILE A 9 40.67 14.71 -3.65
C ILE A 9 39.63 15.45 -2.81
N ILE A 10 40.08 16.10 -1.74
CA ILE A 10 39.25 16.86 -0.81
C ILE A 10 39.68 18.34 -0.88
N PRO A 11 38.96 19.21 -1.61
CA PRO A 11 39.17 20.65 -1.54
C PRO A 11 38.66 21.17 -0.20
N VAL A 12 39.44 22.06 0.44
CA VAL A 12 39.13 22.60 1.76
C VAL A 12 39.04 24.12 1.69
N TYR A 13 37.93 24.68 2.16
CA TYR A 13 37.79 26.12 2.37
C TYR A 13 36.91 26.38 3.60
N ASN A 14 37.54 26.70 4.74
CA ASN A 14 36.90 26.87 6.04
C ASN A 14 36.16 25.60 6.52
N ALA A 15 35.10 25.77 7.34
CA ALA A 15 34.23 24.70 7.85
C ALA A 15 34.99 23.57 8.58
N TYR A 16 35.85 23.94 9.53
CA TYR A 16 36.69 23.03 10.31
C TYR A 16 35.92 21.81 10.86
N ASP A 17 34.74 22.03 11.46
CA ASP A 17 33.97 20.98 12.11
C ASP A 17 33.36 19.97 11.10
N ASP A 18 33.06 20.41 9.88
CA ASP A 18 32.62 19.53 8.78
C ASP A 18 33.81 18.73 8.22
N LEU A 19 34.92 19.43 7.98
CA LEU A 19 36.16 18.82 7.49
C LEU A 19 36.66 17.71 8.40
N GLN A 20 36.66 17.95 9.71
CA GLN A 20 37.12 16.96 10.68
C GLN A 20 36.27 15.69 10.59
N ARG A 21 34.93 15.82 10.57
CA ARG A 21 34.01 14.68 10.44
C ARG A 21 34.18 13.94 9.12
N CYS A 22 34.36 14.68 8.01
CA CYS A 22 34.65 14.09 6.71
C CYS A 22 35.93 13.27 6.75
N LEU A 23 37.04 13.87 7.18
CA LEU A 23 38.33 13.19 7.21
C LEU A 23 38.33 11.97 8.14
N ASP A 24 37.71 12.08 9.32
CA ASP A 24 37.57 10.96 10.26
C ASP A 24 36.84 9.78 9.60
N SER A 25 35.75 10.05 8.86
CA SER A 25 35.00 9.02 8.14
C SER A 25 35.81 8.39 6.99
N VAL A 26 36.60 9.20 6.27
CA VAL A 26 37.46 8.74 5.17
C VAL A 26 38.62 7.90 5.69
N LEU A 27 39.34 8.36 6.72
CA LEU A 27 40.49 7.64 7.29
C LEU A 27 40.09 6.30 7.91
N ARG A 28 38.89 6.23 8.51
CA ARG A 28 38.35 4.99 9.09
C ARG A 28 38.04 3.92 8.04
N THR A 29 37.63 4.32 6.84
CA THR A 29 37.12 3.41 5.80
C THR A 29 38.11 3.15 4.66
N THR A 30 39.11 4.02 4.49
CA THR A 30 40.03 3.98 3.34
C THR A 30 41.29 3.14 3.65
N LYS A 31 41.55 2.14 2.80
CA LYS A 31 42.73 1.28 2.92
C LYS A 31 44.06 2.03 2.67
N PRO A 32 45.20 1.56 3.23
CA PRO A 32 46.50 2.25 3.15
C PRO A 32 47.09 2.50 1.76
N HIS A 33 46.63 1.80 0.71
CA HIS A 33 47.16 1.95 -0.64
C HIS A 33 46.47 3.05 -1.47
N HIS A 34 45.34 3.59 -0.97
CA HIS A 34 44.71 4.77 -1.55
C HIS A 34 45.35 6.04 -0.99
N ARG A 35 45.29 7.14 -1.75
CA ARG A 35 45.81 8.45 -1.32
C ARG A 35 44.67 9.42 -1.07
N ILE A 36 44.85 10.28 -0.08
CA ILE A 36 43.94 11.35 0.27
C ILE A 36 44.68 12.66 0.02
N ILE A 37 44.36 13.31 -1.09
CA ILE A 37 44.92 14.60 -1.50
C ILE A 37 44.02 15.70 -0.96
N MET A 38 44.45 16.36 0.11
CA MET A 38 43.73 17.49 0.69
C MET A 38 44.39 18.80 0.25
N ILE A 39 43.59 19.76 -0.21
CA ILE A 39 44.09 21.05 -0.69
C ILE A 39 43.34 22.18 0.02
N ASP A 40 44.02 22.89 0.91
CA ASP A 40 43.50 24.12 1.51
C ASP A 40 43.53 25.27 0.50
N ASP A 41 42.36 25.75 0.12
CA ASP A 41 42.15 26.83 -0.84
C ASP A 41 42.21 28.21 -0.19
N CYS A 42 43.27 28.45 0.59
CA CYS A 42 43.50 29.68 1.34
C CYS A 42 42.37 29.97 2.35
N SER A 43 42.06 29.00 3.22
CA SER A 43 41.06 29.16 4.29
C SER A 43 41.38 30.36 5.19
N THR A 44 40.33 31.07 5.60
CA THR A 44 40.39 32.21 6.52
C THR A 44 40.16 31.80 7.98
N ASP A 45 39.56 30.63 8.21
CA ASP A 45 39.42 30.04 9.54
C ASP A 45 40.78 29.54 10.03
N SER A 46 41.32 30.18 11.07
CA SER A 46 42.64 29.88 11.62
C SER A 46 42.76 28.45 12.16
N ARG A 47 41.64 27.78 12.47
CA ARG A 47 41.64 26.38 12.90
C ARG A 47 42.09 25.43 11.79
N ILE A 48 41.84 25.76 10.52
CA ILE A 48 42.23 24.91 9.38
C ILE A 48 43.75 24.80 9.25
N ALA A 49 44.48 25.91 9.36
CA ALA A 49 45.93 25.91 9.29
C ALA A 49 46.56 25.04 10.40
N ASN A 50 46.07 25.18 11.64
CA ASN A 50 46.49 24.34 12.76
C ASN A 50 46.14 22.86 12.56
N TYR A 51 44.99 22.58 11.93
CA TYR A 51 44.58 21.22 11.62
C TYR A 51 45.49 20.57 10.60
N PHE A 52 45.83 21.26 9.51
CA PHE A 52 46.78 20.76 8.51
C PHE A 52 48.14 20.45 9.14
N GLU A 53 48.62 21.29 10.07
CA GLU A 53 49.87 21.02 10.78
C GLU A 53 49.76 19.80 11.69
N THR A 54 48.63 19.65 12.39
CA THR A 54 48.33 18.46 13.18
C THR A 54 48.34 17.21 12.31
N LEU A 55 47.71 17.25 11.14
CA LEU A 55 47.68 16.13 10.19
C LEU A 55 49.08 15.79 9.66
N ARG A 56 49.93 16.78 9.35
CA ARG A 56 51.34 16.53 8.97
C ARG A 56 52.10 15.77 10.07
N SER A 57 51.87 16.15 11.33
CA SER A 57 52.54 15.52 12.47
C SER A 57 52.18 14.04 12.67
N THR A 58 51.03 13.59 12.16
CA THR A 58 50.62 12.17 12.23
C THR A 58 51.49 11.24 11.38
N ALA A 59 52.17 11.80 10.36
CA ALA A 59 52.92 11.04 9.36
C ALA A 59 52.13 9.90 8.69
N ASP A 60 50.82 10.02 8.55
CA ASP A 60 50.00 9.03 7.84
C ASP A 60 50.36 9.04 6.34
N PRO A 61 50.87 7.92 5.78
CA PRO A 61 51.34 7.87 4.40
C PRO A 61 50.22 8.05 3.36
N ARG A 62 48.95 7.94 3.77
CA ARG A 62 47.79 8.20 2.91
C ARG A 62 47.59 9.69 2.67
N LEU A 63 48.01 10.57 3.58
CA LEU A 63 47.69 12.01 3.57
C LEU A 63 48.68 12.83 2.74
N TRP A 64 48.18 13.50 1.72
CA TRP A 64 48.94 14.39 0.84
C TRP A 64 48.35 15.79 0.94
N LEU A 65 49.01 16.65 1.71
CA LEU A 65 48.47 17.94 2.13
C LEU A 65 49.10 19.10 1.35
N PHE A 66 48.28 19.86 0.65
CA PHE A 66 48.68 21.02 -0.13
C PHE A 66 47.91 22.28 0.31
N GLN A 67 48.45 23.44 -0.05
CA GLN A 67 47.83 24.73 0.18
C GLN A 67 47.95 25.59 -1.09
N ASN A 68 46.91 26.33 -1.44
CA ASN A 68 46.95 27.38 -2.46
C ASN A 68 47.38 28.71 -1.83
N GLU A 69 48.13 29.51 -2.57
CA GLU A 69 48.58 30.84 -2.12
C GLU A 69 47.44 31.87 -2.09
N THR A 70 46.42 31.67 -2.91
CA THR A 70 45.21 32.49 -2.99
C THR A 70 43.99 31.58 -3.11
N ASN A 71 42.80 32.10 -2.81
CA ASN A 71 41.56 31.36 -3.03
C ASN A 71 41.28 31.28 -4.54
N LEU A 72 41.46 30.08 -5.10
CA LEU A 72 41.28 29.78 -6.53
C LEU A 72 39.84 29.33 -6.86
N GLY A 73 39.05 29.03 -5.84
CA GLY A 73 37.72 28.44 -5.95
C GLY A 73 37.77 26.93 -6.19
N PHE A 74 36.58 26.31 -6.06
CA PHE A 74 36.43 24.86 -6.10
C PHE A 74 37.03 24.24 -7.38
N VAL A 75 36.65 24.75 -8.56
CA VAL A 75 37.02 24.17 -9.87
C VAL A 75 38.54 24.09 -10.05
N SER A 76 39.23 25.20 -9.79
CA SER A 76 40.69 25.29 -9.93
C SER A 76 41.41 24.42 -8.90
N THR A 77 40.89 24.35 -7.68
CA THR A 77 41.45 23.53 -6.59
C THR A 77 41.32 22.04 -6.88
N VAL A 78 40.15 21.56 -7.32
CA VAL A 78 39.99 20.15 -7.71
C VAL A 78 40.78 19.81 -8.97
N ASN A 79 40.89 20.71 -9.93
CA ASN A 79 41.75 20.53 -11.11
C ASN A 79 43.22 20.36 -10.74
N ARG A 80 43.73 21.14 -9.77
CA ARG A 80 45.08 20.96 -9.21
C ARG A 80 45.23 19.55 -8.62
N GLY A 81 44.26 19.10 -7.82
CA GLY A 81 44.25 17.74 -7.26
C GLY A 81 44.26 16.65 -8.33
N MET A 82 43.43 16.78 -9.36
CA MET A 82 43.34 15.81 -10.46
C MET A 82 44.64 15.73 -11.28
N ALA A 83 45.33 16.87 -11.45
CA ALA A 83 46.61 16.96 -12.16
C ALA A 83 47.78 16.33 -11.38
N LEU A 84 47.71 16.31 -10.04
CA LEU A 84 48.70 15.64 -9.18
C LEU A 84 48.55 14.10 -9.20
N SER A 85 47.39 13.60 -9.64
CA SER A 85 47.07 12.18 -9.65
C SER A 85 47.33 11.53 -11.01
N GLN A 86 47.74 10.26 -10.99
CA GLN A 86 47.84 9.37 -12.15
C GLN A 86 46.87 8.19 -12.06
N ASN A 87 46.06 8.14 -11.01
CA ASN A 87 45.11 7.09 -10.70
C ASN A 87 43.68 7.53 -11.06
N ASP A 88 42.73 6.61 -11.05
CA ASP A 88 41.32 7.02 -10.95
C ASP A 88 41.13 7.88 -9.69
N VAL A 89 40.23 8.85 -9.76
CA VAL A 89 40.05 9.85 -8.69
C VAL A 89 38.64 9.83 -8.16
N VAL A 90 38.49 10.24 -6.91
CA VAL A 90 37.21 10.65 -6.35
C VAL A 90 37.32 12.10 -5.93
N LEU A 91 36.45 12.95 -6.45
CA LEU A 91 36.21 14.28 -5.89
C LEU A 91 35.24 14.11 -4.72
N LEU A 92 35.63 14.58 -3.53
CA LEU A 92 34.82 14.45 -2.32
C LEU A 92 34.77 15.78 -1.58
N ASN A 93 33.59 16.33 -1.39
CA ASN A 93 33.43 17.57 -0.63
C ASN A 93 33.79 17.36 0.85
N SER A 94 34.33 18.42 1.46
CA SER A 94 34.77 18.42 2.86
C SER A 94 33.63 18.33 3.89
N ASP A 95 32.36 18.42 3.45
CA ASP A 95 31.15 18.34 4.27
C ASP A 95 30.35 17.04 4.04
N THR A 96 31.07 15.97 3.69
CA THR A 96 30.51 14.64 3.51
C THR A 96 30.85 13.72 4.68
N ILE A 97 30.04 12.69 4.91
CA ILE A 97 30.34 11.58 5.82
C ILE A 97 30.22 10.29 5.00
N VAL A 98 31.36 9.66 4.73
CA VAL A 98 31.40 8.43 3.94
C VAL A 98 31.09 7.21 4.80
N THR A 99 30.50 6.20 4.17
CA THR A 99 30.01 4.98 4.82
C THR A 99 30.93 3.80 4.54
N SER A 100 30.67 2.67 5.20
CA SER A 100 31.53 1.51 5.14
C SER A 100 31.61 0.96 3.72
N ARG A 101 32.85 0.66 3.29
CA ARG A 101 33.20 0.15 1.96
C ARG A 101 32.80 1.04 0.77
N TRP A 102 32.50 2.32 1.00
CA TRP A 102 32.03 3.23 -0.05
C TRP A 102 32.96 3.23 -1.28
N LEU A 103 34.29 3.27 -1.06
CA LEU A 103 35.27 3.34 -2.13
C LEU A 103 35.39 2.01 -2.88
N GLU A 104 35.35 0.88 -2.18
CA GLU A 104 35.33 -0.45 -2.79
C GLU A 104 34.10 -0.64 -3.69
N LYS A 105 32.95 -0.10 -3.29
CA LYS A 105 31.71 -0.17 -4.07
C LYS A 105 31.77 0.72 -5.31
N LEU A 106 32.31 1.93 -5.19
CA LEU A 106 32.59 2.77 -6.37
C LEU A 106 33.57 2.07 -7.33
N CYS A 107 34.61 1.39 -6.82
CA CYS A 107 35.52 0.60 -7.66
C CYS A 107 34.81 -0.58 -8.32
N GLY A 108 33.95 -1.31 -7.60
CA GLY A 108 33.16 -2.40 -8.16
C GLY A 108 32.20 -1.93 -9.26
N CYS A 109 31.59 -0.76 -9.08
CA CYS A 109 30.79 -0.08 -10.11
C CYS A 109 31.64 0.27 -11.34
N ALA A 110 32.82 0.86 -11.13
CA ALA A 110 33.76 1.15 -12.21
C ALA A 110 34.14 -0.13 -12.98
N ASP A 111 34.53 -1.19 -12.28
CA ASP A 111 34.99 -2.45 -12.86
C ASP A 111 33.89 -3.19 -13.64
N SER A 112 32.61 -2.89 -13.37
CA SER A 112 31.48 -3.51 -14.06
C SER A 112 31.38 -3.17 -15.55
N ASP A 113 31.88 -2.00 -15.98
CA ASP A 113 31.89 -1.59 -17.38
C ASP A 113 33.06 -0.61 -17.67
N PRO A 114 33.96 -0.94 -18.63
CA PRO A 114 35.07 -0.08 -19.04
C PRO A 114 34.63 1.27 -19.66
N LEU A 115 33.35 1.48 -19.97
CA LEU A 115 32.77 2.73 -20.44
C LEU A 115 32.14 3.60 -19.34
N ILE A 116 32.07 3.15 -18.09
CA ILE A 116 31.68 4.00 -16.96
C ILE A 116 32.76 5.06 -16.72
N GLY A 117 32.44 6.31 -17.04
CA GLY A 117 33.35 7.44 -16.94
C GLY A 117 33.27 8.12 -15.58
N THR A 118 32.05 8.29 -15.08
CA THR A 118 31.78 8.96 -13.80
C THR A 118 30.77 8.18 -12.99
N ILE A 119 30.92 8.20 -11.65
CA ILE A 119 30.04 7.49 -10.72
C ILE A 119 29.66 8.45 -9.60
N THR A 120 28.36 8.56 -9.34
CA THR A 120 27.81 9.29 -8.19
C THR A 120 27.04 8.34 -7.29
N PRO A 121 27.23 8.36 -5.97
CA PRO A 121 26.47 7.52 -5.05
C PRO A 121 25.13 8.16 -4.65
N PHE A 122 24.24 7.41 -4.00
CA PHE A 122 23.10 8.02 -3.32
C PHE A 122 23.57 8.93 -2.18
N SER A 123 22.78 9.95 -1.88
CA SER A 123 22.99 10.84 -0.73
C SER A 123 21.66 11.41 -0.25
N ASN A 124 21.64 11.95 0.96
CA ASN A 124 20.48 12.66 1.49
C ASN A 124 20.23 14.00 0.77
N ASN A 125 21.28 14.63 0.25
CA ASN A 125 21.23 15.88 -0.48
C ASN A 125 22.12 15.76 -1.73
N ALA A 126 21.53 15.29 -2.85
CA ALA A 126 22.23 15.14 -4.12
C ALA A 126 21.31 15.19 -5.33
N GLU A 127 20.31 16.08 -5.33
CA GLU A 127 19.45 16.33 -6.50
C GLU A 127 18.83 15.04 -7.09
N ILE A 128 19.19 14.67 -8.33
CA ILE A 128 18.72 13.45 -9.01
C ILE A 128 19.26 12.15 -8.38
N CYS A 129 20.20 12.23 -7.44
CA CYS A 129 20.72 11.12 -6.66
C CYS A 129 20.26 11.20 -5.18
N SER A 130 19.28 12.05 -4.87
CA SER A 130 18.72 12.16 -3.52
C SER A 130 17.91 10.92 -3.10
N PHE A 131 18.12 10.50 -1.85
CA PHE A 131 17.40 9.43 -1.18
C PHE A 131 16.98 9.89 0.23
N PRO A 132 15.77 9.53 0.71
CA PRO A 132 14.74 8.74 0.03
C PRO A 132 13.92 9.53 -1.01
N ASN A 133 13.70 10.82 -0.81
CA ASN A 133 12.87 11.63 -1.70
C ASN A 133 13.69 12.21 -2.86
N PHE A 134 13.11 12.17 -4.06
CA PHE A 134 13.80 12.54 -5.30
C PHE A 134 13.95 14.05 -5.40
N CYS A 135 15.11 14.55 -5.85
CA CYS A 135 15.33 15.99 -6.07
C CYS A 135 14.94 16.85 -4.86
N GLN A 136 15.19 16.34 -3.67
CA GLN A 136 14.88 16.99 -2.40
C GLN A 136 16.05 16.82 -1.44
N ASP A 137 16.18 17.76 -0.52
CA ASP A 137 17.03 17.62 0.67
C ASP A 137 16.32 16.73 1.67
N ASN A 138 16.99 15.66 2.08
CA ASN A 138 16.48 14.71 3.03
C ASN A 138 17.24 14.86 4.35
N ALA A 139 16.50 14.93 5.46
CA ALA A 139 17.09 14.63 6.75
C ALA A 139 17.31 13.13 6.86
N LEU A 140 18.33 12.71 7.61
CA LEU A 140 18.42 11.33 8.03
C LEU A 140 17.21 10.99 8.92
N PRO A 141 16.65 9.77 8.82
CA PRO A 141 15.56 9.36 9.70
C PRO A 141 15.95 9.49 11.18
N GLN A 142 14.97 9.81 12.03
CA GLN A 142 15.21 9.98 13.46
C GLN A 142 15.82 8.71 14.07
N GLY A 143 16.93 8.87 14.79
CA GLY A 143 17.64 7.76 15.44
C GLY A 143 18.52 6.93 14.49
N MET A 144 18.62 7.28 13.21
CA MET A 144 19.50 6.63 12.25
C MET A 144 20.70 7.52 11.88
N ASN A 145 21.81 6.88 11.55
CA ASN A 145 22.99 7.53 10.97
C ASN A 145 23.19 7.10 9.51
N ALA A 146 24.24 7.63 8.85
CA ALA A 146 24.52 7.33 7.44
C ALA A 146 24.77 5.83 7.16
N GLU A 147 25.32 5.07 8.12
CA GLU A 147 25.56 3.63 7.97
C GLU A 147 24.26 2.83 7.97
N ASP A 148 23.27 3.21 8.77
CA ASP A 148 21.96 2.54 8.79
C ASP A 148 21.29 2.66 7.40
N VAL A 149 21.35 3.87 6.82
CA VAL A 149 20.84 4.13 5.47
C VAL A 149 21.64 3.37 4.42
N ASN A 150 22.97 3.33 4.55
CA ASN A 150 23.83 2.55 3.65
C ASN A 150 23.53 1.05 3.73
N CYS A 151 23.28 0.49 4.91
CA CYS A 151 22.88 -0.91 5.07
C CYS A 151 21.56 -1.22 4.34
N ALA A 152 20.59 -0.31 4.41
CA ALA A 152 19.33 -0.45 3.68
C ALA A 152 19.52 -0.40 2.16
N ILE A 153 20.35 0.52 1.66
CA ILE A 153 20.70 0.61 0.24
C ILE A 153 21.46 -0.64 -0.22
N GLU A 154 22.42 -1.14 0.56
CA GLU A 154 23.14 -2.38 0.25
C GLU A 154 22.22 -3.60 0.21
N ALA A 155 21.26 -3.69 1.13
CA ALA A 155 20.29 -4.79 1.16
C ALA A 155 19.37 -4.80 -0.07
N ALA A 156 19.08 -3.61 -0.62
CA ALA A 156 18.26 -3.39 -1.80
C ALA A 156 19.04 -3.41 -3.13
N ALA A 157 20.36 -3.39 -3.08
CA ALA A 157 21.23 -3.21 -4.24
C ALA A 157 21.01 -4.27 -5.32
N LEU A 158 20.87 -3.82 -6.57
CA LEU A 158 20.81 -4.68 -7.75
C LEU A 158 22.16 -4.73 -8.47
N ARG A 159 23.00 -3.70 -8.27
CA ARG A 159 24.29 -3.50 -8.95
C ARG A 159 24.12 -3.39 -10.46
N ILE A 160 23.06 -2.71 -10.88
CA ILE A 160 22.75 -2.45 -12.30
C ILE A 160 23.26 -1.09 -12.76
N TYR A 161 23.70 -0.24 -11.83
CA TYR A 161 24.38 1.03 -12.07
C TYR A 161 23.73 1.88 -13.18
N PRO A 162 22.51 2.40 -12.94
CA PRO A 162 21.70 3.04 -13.98
C PRO A 162 22.37 4.32 -14.49
N ASP A 163 22.24 4.58 -15.78
CA ASP A 163 22.74 5.80 -16.41
C ASP A 163 22.00 7.03 -15.89
N ILE A 164 22.75 8.07 -15.55
CA ILE A 164 22.25 9.38 -15.15
C ILE A 164 22.74 10.46 -16.13
N PRO A 165 21.97 11.53 -16.38
CA PRO A 165 22.35 12.56 -17.34
C PRO A 165 23.60 13.33 -16.92
N THR A 166 23.86 13.42 -15.62
CA THR A 166 25.02 14.10 -15.04
C THR A 166 25.33 13.51 -13.66
N GLY A 167 26.61 13.51 -13.27
CA GLY A 167 27.01 13.28 -11.89
C GLY A 167 26.71 14.50 -11.01
N VAL A 168 26.82 14.31 -9.70
CA VAL A 168 26.59 15.36 -8.68
C VAL A 168 27.87 15.56 -7.86
N GLY A 169 28.33 16.81 -7.76
CA GLY A 169 29.69 17.15 -7.32
C GLY A 169 30.06 16.88 -5.86
N PHE A 170 29.12 16.49 -4.98
CA PHE A 170 29.43 16.21 -3.57
C PHE A 170 30.37 14.99 -3.39
N CYS A 171 30.19 13.99 -4.24
CA CYS A 171 31.04 12.82 -4.36
C CYS A 171 30.97 12.30 -5.79
N MET A 172 32.09 12.36 -6.52
CA MET A 172 32.15 11.97 -7.92
C MET A 172 33.44 11.21 -8.21
N PHE A 173 33.31 9.92 -8.49
CA PHE A 173 34.39 9.13 -9.07
C PHE A 173 34.59 9.53 -10.53
N ILE A 174 35.84 9.62 -10.97
CA ILE A 174 36.20 9.89 -12.35
C ILE A 174 37.34 8.96 -12.76
N ARG A 175 37.11 8.22 -13.85
CA ARG A 175 38.13 7.34 -14.43
C ARG A 175 39.28 8.16 -15.03
N ARG A 176 40.52 7.78 -14.72
CA ARG A 176 41.75 8.40 -15.26
C ARG A 176 41.78 8.37 -16.77
N ARG A 177 41.35 7.28 -17.38
CA ARG A 177 41.31 7.15 -18.85
C ARG A 177 40.31 8.14 -19.49
N LEU A 178 39.23 8.50 -18.78
CA LEU A 178 38.32 9.56 -19.22
C LEU A 178 39.00 10.93 -19.09
N LEU A 179 39.60 11.23 -17.92
CA LEU A 179 40.33 12.49 -17.70
C LEU A 179 41.40 12.72 -18.77
N ASN A 180 42.18 11.70 -19.10
CA ASN A 180 43.21 11.78 -20.14
C ASN A 180 42.62 12.03 -21.55
N LYS A 181 41.36 11.61 -21.79
CA LYS A 181 40.69 11.75 -23.09
C LYS A 181 40.04 13.13 -23.26
N ILE A 182 39.35 13.63 -22.24
CA ILE A 182 38.53 14.85 -22.36
C ILE A 182 39.10 16.07 -21.62
N GLY A 183 40.20 15.89 -20.88
CA GLY A 183 40.82 16.94 -20.07
C GLY A 183 40.09 17.17 -18.74
N LEU A 184 40.50 18.22 -18.03
CA LEU A 184 39.99 18.58 -16.70
C LEU A 184 38.66 19.37 -16.78
N PHE A 185 38.21 19.94 -15.66
CA PHE A 185 37.06 20.85 -15.65
C PHE A 185 37.40 22.21 -16.30
N ASP A 186 36.41 22.84 -16.91
CA ASP A 186 36.55 24.15 -17.57
C ASP A 186 36.55 25.30 -16.53
N ALA A 187 37.70 25.51 -15.91
CA ALA A 187 37.91 26.57 -14.91
C ALA A 187 37.75 27.99 -15.48
N VAL A 188 37.90 28.17 -16.80
CA VAL A 188 37.75 29.50 -17.45
C VAL A 188 36.29 29.91 -17.47
N THR A 189 35.40 29.00 -17.88
CA THR A 189 33.96 29.27 -18.01
C THR A 189 33.27 29.31 -16.64
N PHE A 190 33.54 28.34 -15.77
CA PHE A 190 32.79 28.13 -14.52
C PHE A 190 33.42 28.80 -13.29
N ARG A 191 34.68 29.25 -13.38
CA ARG A 191 35.39 30.02 -12.35
C ARG A 191 35.34 29.35 -10.96
N LEU A 192 34.46 29.82 -10.08
CA LEU A 192 34.37 29.44 -8.67
C LEU A 192 33.51 28.18 -8.42
N GLY A 193 32.77 27.68 -9.42
CA GLY A 193 31.95 26.46 -9.33
C GLY A 193 30.56 26.62 -9.93
N TYR A 194 29.71 25.60 -9.76
CA TYR A 194 28.39 25.45 -10.38
C TYR A 194 28.45 25.30 -11.91
N GLY A 195 28.26 24.07 -12.42
CA GLY A 195 28.15 23.75 -13.85
C GLY A 195 29.37 23.02 -14.44
N GLU A 196 30.51 23.01 -13.74
CA GLU A 196 31.74 22.35 -14.15
C GLU A 196 31.59 20.84 -14.30
N GLU A 197 30.93 20.20 -13.33
CA GLU A 197 30.69 18.76 -13.34
C GLU A 197 29.66 18.39 -14.39
N ASN A 198 28.68 19.27 -14.63
CA ASN A 198 27.67 19.08 -15.66
C ASN A 198 28.28 19.16 -17.06
N ASP A 199 29.12 20.17 -17.33
CA ASP A 199 29.88 20.28 -18.57
C ASP A 199 30.78 19.07 -18.78
N PHE A 200 31.48 18.62 -17.74
CA PHE A 200 32.33 17.44 -17.81
C PHE A 200 31.53 16.18 -18.14
N CYS A 201 30.38 15.98 -17.50
CA CYS A 201 29.49 14.85 -17.77
C CYS A 201 28.93 14.87 -19.19
N MET A 202 28.59 16.04 -19.72
CA MET A 202 28.12 16.19 -21.10
C MET A 202 29.23 15.94 -22.12
N ARG A 203 30.46 16.38 -21.84
CA ARG A 203 31.65 16.03 -22.65
C ARG A 203 31.95 14.53 -22.59
N ALA A 204 31.80 13.90 -21.43
CA ALA A 204 31.98 12.47 -21.27
C ALA A 204 30.96 11.68 -22.12
N LEU A 205 29.67 12.05 -22.07
CA LEU A 205 28.61 11.47 -22.90
C LEU A 205 28.92 11.62 -24.39
N THR A 206 29.31 12.82 -24.83
CA THR A 206 29.69 13.08 -26.23
C THR A 206 30.89 12.23 -26.68
N ALA A 207 31.81 11.95 -25.75
CA ALA A 207 32.97 11.10 -25.99
C ALA A 207 32.70 9.59 -25.88
N GLY A 208 31.43 9.18 -25.71
CA GLY A 208 30.97 7.79 -25.64
C GLY A 208 31.10 7.13 -24.27
N TRP A 209 31.22 7.92 -23.19
CA TRP A 209 31.30 7.42 -21.82
C TRP A 209 29.96 7.53 -21.11
N ARG A 210 29.77 6.71 -20.08
CA ARG A 210 28.57 6.66 -19.25
C ARG A 210 28.79 7.40 -17.93
N ASN A 211 27.77 8.12 -17.48
CA ASN A 211 27.70 8.64 -16.11
C ASN A 211 26.65 7.79 -15.40
N VAL A 212 26.97 7.21 -14.25
CA VAL A 212 26.09 6.24 -13.58
C VAL A 212 25.88 6.55 -12.10
N LEU A 213 24.75 6.10 -11.58
CA LEU A 213 24.48 6.05 -10.15
C LEU A 213 25.01 4.73 -9.57
N CYS A 214 25.72 4.80 -8.44
CA CYS A 214 26.12 3.62 -7.66
C CYS A 214 24.95 3.20 -6.75
N ASP A 215 24.17 2.19 -7.16
CA ASP A 215 22.93 1.78 -6.47
C ASP A 215 23.14 0.94 -5.20
N ASP A 216 24.39 0.76 -4.77
CA ASP A 216 24.77 -0.02 -3.59
C ASP A 216 25.54 0.81 -2.54
N THR A 217 25.63 2.14 -2.68
CA THR A 217 26.31 2.97 -1.68
C THR A 217 25.60 4.29 -1.39
N PHE A 218 25.66 4.69 -0.13
CA PHE A 218 25.14 5.95 0.37
C PHE A 218 26.24 6.77 1.03
N ILE A 219 26.28 8.07 0.78
CA ILE A 219 27.18 9.00 1.47
C ILE A 219 26.34 10.17 1.95
N GLN A 220 26.48 10.54 3.22
CA GLN A 220 25.76 11.71 3.73
C GLN A 220 26.47 12.99 3.26
N HIS A 221 25.69 13.95 2.78
CA HIS A 221 26.12 15.30 2.46
C HIS A 221 25.43 16.26 3.43
N VAL A 222 26.24 16.91 4.30
CA VAL A 222 25.73 17.74 5.40
C VAL A 222 25.15 19.04 4.86
N GLY A 223 25.75 19.64 3.84
CA GLY A 223 25.16 20.76 3.09
C GLY A 223 24.92 22.04 3.92
N ASN A 224 25.72 22.28 4.97
CA ASN A 224 25.47 23.34 5.95
C ASN A 224 25.70 24.79 5.46
N CYS A 225 26.05 24.99 4.19
CA CYS A 225 26.20 26.33 3.64
C CYS A 225 24.96 26.76 2.87
N SER A 226 23.95 27.20 3.63
CA SER A 226 22.81 27.98 3.16
C SER A 226 23.20 28.96 2.04
N PHE A 227 22.46 28.87 0.94
CA PHE A 227 22.61 29.65 -0.28
C PHE A 227 22.61 31.15 0.02
N SER A 228 23.79 31.76 0.16
CA SER A 228 23.92 33.21 0.09
C SER A 228 23.43 33.69 -1.28
N THR A 229 22.83 34.88 -1.36
CA THR A 229 22.32 35.45 -2.61
C THR A 229 23.38 35.42 -3.73
N LYS A 230 24.66 35.63 -3.37
CA LYS A 230 25.81 35.54 -4.29
C LYS A 230 25.99 34.16 -4.91
N LYS A 231 25.80 33.07 -4.15
CA LYS A 231 25.88 31.69 -4.67
C LYS A 231 24.76 31.39 -5.67
N LYS A 232 23.53 31.86 -5.40
CA LYS A 232 22.40 31.71 -6.32
C LYS A 232 22.64 32.43 -7.65
N THR A 233 23.06 33.70 -7.59
CA THR A 233 23.36 34.47 -8.81
C THR A 233 24.48 33.82 -9.64
N LEU A 234 25.55 33.35 -8.99
CA LEU A 234 26.62 32.62 -9.68
C LEU A 234 26.11 31.33 -10.37
N ALA A 235 25.27 30.56 -9.67
CA ALA A 235 24.69 29.34 -10.22
C ALA A 235 23.78 29.64 -11.44
N GLU A 236 22.97 30.69 -11.38
CA GLU A 236 22.13 31.14 -12.50
C GLU A 236 22.96 31.58 -13.71
N GLU A 237 24.01 32.40 -13.49
CA GLU A 237 24.91 32.85 -14.55
C GLU A 237 25.63 31.67 -15.22
N ASN A 238 26.16 30.75 -14.41
CA ASN A 238 26.89 29.61 -14.93
C ASN A 238 25.96 28.58 -15.59
N MET A 239 24.71 28.47 -15.16
CA MET A 239 23.70 27.68 -15.88
C MET A 239 23.50 28.22 -17.30
N GLN A 240 23.45 29.54 -17.51
CA GLN A 240 23.35 30.10 -18.86
C GLN A 240 24.58 29.76 -19.72
N ARG A 241 25.78 29.80 -19.13
CA ARG A 241 27.01 29.39 -19.82
C ARG A 241 27.01 27.89 -20.17
N LEU A 242 26.52 27.06 -19.26
CA LEU A 242 26.35 25.62 -19.49
C LEU A 242 25.42 25.36 -20.67
N LEU A 243 24.27 26.05 -20.73
CA LEU A 243 23.30 25.88 -21.82
C LEU A 243 23.78 26.42 -23.15
N ALA A 244 24.63 27.46 -23.16
CA ALA A 244 25.29 27.91 -24.37
C ALA A 244 26.25 26.83 -24.94
N LYS A 245 26.90 26.04 -24.07
CA LYS A 245 27.79 24.94 -24.48
C LYS A 245 27.03 23.65 -24.82
N HIS A 246 25.99 23.33 -24.04
CA HIS A 246 25.21 22.10 -24.13
C HIS A 246 23.70 22.41 -24.15
N PRO A 247 23.13 22.82 -25.30
CA PRO A 247 21.73 23.27 -25.37
C PRO A 247 20.69 22.22 -24.98
N ASP A 248 21.02 20.93 -25.09
CA ASP A 248 20.15 19.80 -24.77
C ASP A 248 20.24 19.36 -23.30
N TYR A 249 21.13 19.95 -22.49
CA TYR A 249 21.36 19.55 -21.10
C TYR A 249 20.08 19.56 -20.25
N MET A 250 19.34 20.68 -20.22
CA MET A 250 18.09 20.76 -19.44
C MET A 250 17.04 19.77 -19.92
N GLN A 251 16.96 19.53 -21.23
CA GLN A 251 16.03 18.56 -21.78
C GLN A 251 16.33 17.16 -21.26
N ARG A 252 17.61 16.75 -21.20
CA ARG A 252 18.04 15.45 -20.66
C ARG A 252 17.74 15.31 -19.18
N VAL A 253 18.08 16.32 -18.38
CA VAL A 253 17.83 16.31 -16.93
C VAL A 253 16.34 16.25 -16.65
N MET A 254 15.54 17.09 -17.32
CA MET A 254 14.09 17.10 -17.13
C MET A 254 13.41 15.82 -17.63
N ALA A 255 13.90 15.23 -18.72
CA ALA A 255 13.42 13.93 -19.19
C ALA A 255 13.74 12.81 -18.17
N PHE A 256 14.93 12.82 -17.58
CA PHE A 256 15.29 11.89 -16.51
C PHE A 256 14.42 12.08 -15.27
N ILE A 257 14.22 13.33 -14.84
CA ILE A 257 13.37 13.65 -13.68
C ILE A 257 11.92 13.21 -13.92
N ALA A 258 11.39 13.48 -15.11
CA ALA A 258 10.03 13.11 -15.48
C ALA A 258 9.83 11.58 -15.57
N ALA A 259 10.84 10.86 -16.06
CA ALA A 259 10.80 9.40 -16.18
C ALA A 259 11.06 8.68 -14.84
N ASP A 260 11.90 9.28 -13.97
CA ASP A 260 12.35 8.74 -12.67
C ASP A 260 12.71 7.24 -12.77
N PRO A 261 13.67 6.86 -13.64
CA PRO A 261 13.98 5.46 -13.90
C PRO A 261 14.57 4.73 -12.68
N ILE A 262 15.08 5.49 -11.71
CA ILE A 262 15.63 4.98 -10.45
C ILE A 262 14.57 4.82 -9.35
N LYS A 263 13.31 5.22 -9.61
CA LYS A 263 12.21 5.08 -8.64
C LYS A 263 12.08 3.68 -8.04
N PRO A 264 12.11 2.58 -8.81
CA PRO A 264 11.95 1.25 -8.23
C PRO A 264 13.14 0.87 -7.33
N ILE A 265 14.35 1.34 -7.64
CA ILE A 265 15.54 1.13 -6.80
C ILE A 265 15.37 1.87 -5.47
N ARG A 266 14.95 3.16 -5.52
CA ARG A 266 14.72 3.97 -4.33
C ARG A 266 13.59 3.41 -3.47
N GLN A 267 12.49 2.98 -4.06
CA GLN A 267 11.37 2.36 -3.32
C GLN A 267 11.76 1.04 -2.67
N LEU A 268 12.60 0.23 -3.33
CA LEU A 268 13.13 -0.99 -2.73
C LEU A 268 14.00 -0.66 -1.51
N ALA A 269 14.96 0.27 -1.66
CA ALA A 269 15.79 0.73 -0.55
C ALA A 269 14.98 1.35 0.59
N GLN A 270 13.89 2.07 0.30
CA GLN A 270 12.95 2.57 1.32
C GLN A 270 12.27 1.44 2.08
N SER A 271 11.83 0.36 1.40
CA SER A 271 11.27 -0.80 2.09
C SER A 271 12.29 -1.44 3.02
N PHE A 272 13.55 -1.63 2.59
CA PHE A 272 14.60 -2.16 3.46
C PHE A 272 14.96 -1.20 4.61
N LEU A 273 14.92 0.12 4.38
CA LEU A 273 15.13 1.12 5.42
C LEU A 273 14.07 1.00 6.53
N ALA A 274 12.81 0.74 6.18
CA ALA A 274 11.75 0.46 7.14
C ALA A 274 11.95 -0.86 7.93
N LEU A 275 12.87 -1.72 7.49
CA LEU A 275 13.31 -2.91 8.22
C LEU A 275 14.59 -2.70 9.05
N THR A 276 15.12 -1.47 9.12
CA THR A 276 16.31 -1.12 9.91
C THR A 276 15.95 -0.31 11.16
N GLY A 277 16.86 -0.29 12.15
CA GLY A 277 16.68 0.41 13.42
C GLY A 277 15.46 -0.05 14.22
N ALA A 278 14.96 0.80 15.10
CA ALA A 278 13.87 0.49 16.03
C ALA A 278 12.54 0.12 15.33
N ALA A 279 12.30 0.61 14.11
CA ALA A 279 11.14 0.19 13.32
C ALA A 279 11.30 -1.25 12.81
N GLY A 280 12.54 -1.64 12.47
CA GLY A 280 12.89 -2.98 12.02
C GLY A 280 12.71 -4.08 13.07
N ASP A 281 12.78 -3.70 14.35
CA ASP A 281 12.63 -4.60 15.50
C ASP A 281 11.16 -5.00 15.75
N LYS A 282 10.21 -4.22 15.21
CA LYS A 282 8.78 -4.51 15.35
C LYS A 282 8.38 -5.75 14.54
N PRO A 283 7.52 -6.64 15.06
CA PRO A 283 7.04 -7.79 14.32
C PRO A 283 6.25 -7.36 13.07
N GLY A 284 6.45 -8.09 11.96
CA GLY A 284 5.71 -7.89 10.72
C GLY A 284 4.48 -8.79 10.64
N ILE A 285 3.32 -8.22 10.33
CA ILE A 285 2.02 -8.90 10.21
C ILE A 285 1.56 -8.82 8.76
N LEU A 286 1.28 -9.97 8.14
CA LEU A 286 0.81 -10.08 6.76
C LEU A 286 -0.67 -10.42 6.72
N HIS A 287 -1.50 -9.46 6.36
CA HIS A 287 -2.92 -9.64 6.13
C HIS A 287 -3.17 -10.17 4.73
N ILE A 288 -3.84 -11.32 4.61
CA ILE A 288 -4.06 -11.98 3.32
C ILE A 288 -5.54 -11.97 2.97
N MET A 289 -5.88 -11.41 1.81
CA MET A 289 -7.26 -11.31 1.34
C MET A 289 -7.37 -11.40 -0.19
N HIS A 290 -8.60 -11.39 -0.69
CA HIS A 290 -8.91 -11.30 -2.12
C HIS A 290 -9.02 -9.84 -2.60
N GLY A 291 -8.98 -9.61 -3.91
CA GLY A 291 -9.08 -8.27 -4.52
C GLY A 291 -10.49 -7.65 -4.61
N ARG A 292 -11.49 -8.18 -3.90
CA ARG A 292 -12.87 -7.63 -3.91
C ARG A 292 -13.04 -6.60 -2.79
N SER A 293 -13.69 -5.49 -3.11
CA SER A 293 -14.08 -4.44 -2.16
C SER A 293 -15.27 -4.88 -1.30
N GLY A 294 -15.30 -4.45 -0.03
CA GLY A 294 -16.40 -4.72 0.89
C GLY A 294 -15.98 -4.58 2.36
N GLY A 295 -16.82 -5.10 3.26
CA GLY A 295 -16.60 -5.03 4.71
C GLY A 295 -15.28 -5.64 5.16
N THR A 296 -14.83 -6.75 4.55
CA THR A 296 -13.53 -7.36 4.85
C THR A 296 -12.36 -6.44 4.52
N GLU A 297 -12.38 -5.76 3.36
CA GLU A 297 -11.31 -4.82 3.01
C GLU A 297 -11.30 -3.63 3.95
N GLN A 298 -12.49 -3.07 4.23
CA GLN A 298 -12.64 -1.97 5.17
C GLN A 298 -12.10 -2.36 6.56
N HIS A 299 -12.52 -3.51 7.09
CA HIS A 299 -12.05 -4.04 8.36
C HIS A 299 -10.52 -4.19 8.40
N THR A 300 -9.93 -4.89 7.43
CA THR A 300 -8.47 -5.12 7.39
C THR A 300 -7.72 -3.80 7.29
N ARG A 301 -8.17 -2.85 6.46
CA ARG A 301 -7.54 -1.53 6.37
C ARG A 301 -7.66 -0.76 7.68
N SER A 302 -8.85 -0.70 8.26
CA SER A 302 -9.09 0.00 9.53
C SER A 302 -8.22 -0.56 10.66
N LEU A 303 -8.10 -1.89 10.75
CA LEU A 303 -7.20 -2.59 11.68
C LEU A 303 -5.74 -2.15 11.49
N MET A 304 -5.22 -2.18 10.26
CA MET A 304 -3.83 -1.81 9.98
C MET A 304 -3.50 -0.34 10.28
N HIS A 305 -4.45 0.59 10.07
CA HIS A 305 -4.21 2.03 10.29
C HIS A 305 -4.42 2.46 11.74
N SER A 306 -5.11 1.64 12.54
CA SER A 306 -5.42 1.96 13.93
C SER A 306 -4.45 1.32 14.92
N ASP A 307 -3.44 0.60 14.43
CA ASP A 307 -2.39 0.00 15.26
C ASP A 307 -1.62 1.07 16.04
N GLY A 308 -1.18 0.73 17.26
CA GLY A 308 -0.37 1.61 18.13
C GLY A 308 1.01 1.96 17.60
N GLY A 309 1.41 1.37 16.48
CA GLY A 309 2.78 1.33 16.02
C GLY A 309 3.57 0.23 16.72
N ASP A 310 2.92 -0.80 17.27
CA ASP A 310 3.60 -1.94 17.89
C ASP A 310 3.96 -3.02 16.86
N CYS A 311 3.23 -3.05 15.75
CA CYS A 311 3.45 -3.96 14.64
C CYS A 311 3.72 -3.21 13.33
N ARG A 312 4.35 -3.91 12.38
CA ARG A 312 4.41 -3.49 10.97
C ARG A 312 3.37 -4.24 10.19
N HIS A 313 2.60 -3.55 9.36
CA HIS A 313 1.47 -4.16 8.65
C HIS A 313 1.68 -4.20 7.14
N TYR A 314 1.43 -5.38 6.58
CA TYR A 314 1.47 -5.64 5.15
C TYR A 314 0.13 -6.23 4.70
N LEU A 315 -0.33 -5.84 3.52
CA LEU A 315 -1.56 -6.36 2.91
C LEU A 315 -1.23 -7.11 1.62
N LEU A 316 -1.49 -8.40 1.60
CA LEU A 316 -1.36 -9.27 0.44
C LEU A 316 -2.73 -9.53 -0.19
N ILE A 317 -2.92 -9.03 -1.40
CA ILE A 317 -4.08 -9.30 -2.23
C ILE A 317 -3.73 -10.41 -3.21
N THR A 318 -4.43 -11.54 -3.11
CA THR A 318 -4.18 -12.73 -3.93
C THR A 318 -5.22 -12.88 -5.03
N MET A 319 -4.76 -13.11 -6.26
CA MET A 319 -5.61 -13.36 -7.44
C MET A 319 -4.89 -14.35 -8.37
N ASP A 320 -5.23 -15.64 -8.26
CA ASP A 320 -4.55 -16.73 -8.96
C ASP A 320 -3.02 -16.61 -8.78
N ASP A 321 -2.25 -16.60 -9.87
CA ASP A 321 -0.78 -16.43 -9.91
C ASP A 321 -0.29 -14.98 -9.70
N VAL A 322 -1.20 -13.99 -9.64
CA VAL A 322 -0.87 -12.57 -9.51
C VAL A 322 -1.15 -12.08 -8.10
N TRP A 323 -0.10 -11.77 -7.36
CA TRP A 323 -0.20 -11.34 -5.96
C TRP A 323 0.28 -9.90 -5.82
N GLN A 324 -0.49 -9.08 -5.12
CA GLN A 324 -0.14 -7.70 -4.84
C GLN A 324 0.14 -7.52 -3.35
N LEU A 325 1.37 -7.17 -3.00
CA LEU A 325 1.74 -6.81 -1.63
C LEU A 325 1.72 -5.29 -1.49
N LYS A 326 1.13 -4.80 -0.41
CA LYS A 326 1.04 -3.39 -0.06
C LYS A 326 1.65 -3.18 1.33
N ASP A 327 2.61 -2.27 1.43
CA ASP A 327 3.23 -1.86 2.69
C ASP A 327 2.46 -0.65 3.25
N ALA A 328 2.07 -0.70 4.53
CA ALA A 328 1.28 0.36 5.19
C ALA A 328 2.06 1.12 6.28
N ASN A 329 3.37 0.88 6.43
CA ASN A 329 4.13 1.33 7.61
C ASN A 329 4.33 2.86 7.70
N ASN A 330 4.27 3.60 6.58
CA ASN A 330 4.60 5.04 6.53
C ASN A 330 3.47 5.93 5.99
N GLY A 331 2.22 5.45 5.95
CA GLY A 331 1.08 6.19 5.39
C GLY A 331 1.04 6.31 3.86
N GLU A 332 2.19 6.20 3.18
CA GLU A 332 2.26 5.98 1.73
C GLU A 332 2.26 4.49 1.40
N LEU A 333 1.29 4.07 0.59
CA LEU A 333 1.09 2.67 0.25
C LEU A 333 2.03 2.25 -0.90
N LEU A 334 3.22 1.74 -0.58
CA LEU A 334 4.09 1.09 -1.57
C LEU A 334 3.45 -0.22 -2.02
N ALA A 335 3.47 -0.50 -3.33
CA ALA A 335 2.85 -1.68 -3.91
C ALA A 335 3.84 -2.50 -4.74
N TYR A 336 3.88 -3.79 -4.49
CA TYR A 336 4.59 -4.79 -5.28
C TYR A 336 3.58 -5.64 -6.02
N GLN A 337 3.80 -5.91 -7.31
CA GLN A 337 2.96 -6.82 -8.08
C GLN A 337 3.80 -8.01 -8.55
N PHE A 338 3.61 -9.13 -7.88
CA PHE A 338 4.27 -10.39 -8.20
C PHE A 338 3.45 -11.20 -9.21
N ASN A 339 4.16 -11.91 -10.07
CA ASN A 339 3.61 -12.97 -10.89
C ASN A 339 4.41 -14.23 -10.58
N ARG A 340 3.77 -15.23 -9.97
CA ARG A 340 4.44 -16.48 -9.59
C ARG A 340 4.90 -17.21 -10.87
N GLN A 341 6.09 -17.77 -10.83
CA GLN A 341 6.55 -18.63 -11.93
C GLN A 341 5.83 -19.98 -11.89
N PRO A 342 5.46 -20.59 -13.02
CA PRO A 342 4.66 -21.81 -13.04
C PRO A 342 5.23 -22.97 -12.20
N ASP A 343 6.55 -23.10 -12.16
CA ASP A 343 7.33 -24.14 -11.47
C ASP A 343 7.66 -23.81 -10.00
N GLN A 344 7.41 -22.58 -9.55
CA GLN A 344 7.69 -22.17 -8.19
C GLN A 344 6.63 -22.67 -7.21
N LEU A 345 7.01 -23.41 -6.17
CA LEU A 345 6.06 -23.85 -5.15
C LEU A 345 5.42 -22.66 -4.41
N TRP A 346 4.14 -22.79 -4.06
CA TRP A 346 3.41 -21.72 -3.36
C TRP A 346 3.97 -21.46 -1.96
N THR A 347 4.39 -22.51 -1.27
CA THR A 347 5.05 -22.41 0.04
C THR A 347 6.35 -21.62 -0.05
N ASP A 348 7.21 -21.93 -1.02
CA ASP A 348 8.50 -21.25 -1.17
C ASP A 348 8.32 -19.77 -1.55
N PHE A 349 7.35 -19.49 -2.41
CA PHE A 349 7.02 -18.12 -2.80
C PHE A 349 6.56 -17.28 -1.59
N LEU A 350 5.59 -17.78 -0.83
CA LEU A 350 5.10 -17.07 0.36
C LEU A 350 6.17 -16.99 1.46
N ALA A 351 6.93 -18.06 1.70
CA ALA A 351 7.99 -18.07 2.70
C ALA A 351 9.11 -17.07 2.36
N GLY A 352 9.52 -17.01 1.08
CA GLY A 352 10.48 -16.02 0.60
C GLY A 352 9.96 -14.59 0.75
N LEU A 353 8.68 -14.35 0.46
CA LEU A 353 8.04 -13.05 0.70
C LEU A 353 8.07 -12.68 2.19
N CYS A 354 7.69 -13.62 3.06
CA CYS A 354 7.76 -13.41 4.50
C CYS A 354 9.19 -13.11 4.97
N ALA A 355 10.21 -13.79 4.44
CA ALA A 355 11.61 -13.53 4.75
C ALA A 355 12.09 -12.16 4.25
N SER A 356 11.73 -11.75 3.03
CA SER A 356 12.11 -10.45 2.46
C SER A 356 11.59 -9.26 3.28
N PHE A 357 10.38 -9.36 3.84
CA PHE A 357 9.74 -8.28 4.59
C PHE A 357 9.70 -8.52 6.11
N ARG A 358 10.42 -9.54 6.62
CA ARG A 358 10.42 -9.93 8.03
C ARG A 358 9.01 -10.08 8.61
N ILE A 359 8.16 -10.87 7.95
CA ILE A 359 6.79 -11.19 8.38
C ILE A 359 6.82 -12.31 9.42
N HIS A 360 6.41 -12.00 10.64
CA HIS A 360 6.40 -12.92 11.76
C HIS A 360 5.04 -13.62 11.94
N LEU A 361 3.95 -13.05 11.41
CA LEU A 361 2.61 -13.64 11.52
C LEU A 361 1.79 -13.38 10.27
N CYS A 362 1.07 -14.38 9.78
CA CYS A 362 0.08 -14.22 8.72
C CYS A 362 -1.34 -14.19 9.30
N HIS A 363 -2.15 -13.19 8.94
CA HIS A 363 -3.56 -13.13 9.29
C HIS A 363 -4.41 -13.29 8.03
N VAL A 364 -5.00 -14.47 7.86
CA VAL A 364 -5.83 -14.79 6.69
C VAL A 364 -7.25 -14.29 6.92
N HIS A 365 -7.72 -13.42 6.03
CA HIS A 365 -9.09 -12.90 6.05
C HIS A 365 -10.00 -13.61 5.04
N HIS A 366 -9.46 -14.13 3.93
CA HIS A 366 -10.26 -14.86 2.93
C HIS A 366 -9.38 -15.69 1.96
N LEU A 367 -9.86 -16.85 1.48
CA LEU A 367 -9.13 -17.75 0.55
C LEU A 367 -9.55 -17.70 -0.94
N ALA A 368 -10.76 -17.25 -1.30
CA ALA A 368 -11.28 -17.28 -2.68
C ALA A 368 -10.41 -16.63 -3.78
N GLY A 369 -9.46 -15.76 -3.46
CA GLY A 369 -8.57 -15.13 -4.45
C GLY A 369 -7.58 -16.11 -5.10
N CYS A 370 -7.08 -17.07 -4.33
CA CYS A 370 -6.16 -18.11 -4.79
C CYS A 370 -6.26 -19.32 -3.83
N ARG A 371 -7.43 -19.95 -3.75
CA ARG A 371 -7.72 -20.98 -2.73
C ARG A 371 -6.74 -22.15 -2.76
N PRO A 372 -6.47 -22.81 -3.91
CA PRO A 372 -5.53 -23.94 -3.94
C PRO A 372 -4.12 -23.53 -3.54
N GLY A 373 -3.62 -22.41 -4.07
CA GLY A 373 -2.27 -21.93 -3.81
C GLY A 373 -2.06 -21.49 -2.37
N LEU A 374 -3.04 -20.81 -1.76
CA LEU A 374 -2.97 -20.43 -0.35
C LEU A 374 -3.06 -21.64 0.59
N LEU A 375 -3.91 -22.62 0.29
CA LEU A 375 -3.99 -23.85 1.09
C LEU A 375 -2.67 -24.64 1.02
N GLU A 376 -2.08 -24.74 -0.18
CA GLU A 376 -0.74 -25.34 -0.36
C GLU A 376 0.33 -24.57 0.42
N ALA A 377 0.38 -23.24 0.25
CA ALA A 377 1.36 -22.39 0.92
C ALA A 377 1.31 -22.54 2.44
N MET A 378 0.11 -22.45 3.01
CA MET A 378 -0.12 -22.42 4.45
C MET A 378 0.13 -23.76 5.14
N ARG A 379 -0.02 -24.89 4.42
CA ARG A 379 0.19 -26.23 4.99
C ARG A 379 1.60 -26.42 5.54
N ASN A 380 2.59 -25.85 4.87
CA ASN A 380 4.01 -26.03 5.16
C ASN A 380 4.73 -24.70 5.46
N LEU A 381 3.98 -23.62 5.69
CA LEU A 381 4.57 -22.32 6.00
C LEU A 381 5.20 -22.39 7.41
N GLY A 382 6.51 -22.11 7.50
CA GLY A 382 7.21 -22.03 8.79
C GLY A 382 6.86 -20.78 9.64
N ILE A 383 5.90 -19.98 9.18
CA ILE A 383 5.40 -18.76 9.81
C ILE A 383 4.01 -19.07 10.39
N PRO A 384 3.73 -18.75 11.66
CA PRO A 384 2.41 -18.96 12.23
C PRO A 384 1.35 -18.16 11.45
N PHE A 385 0.13 -18.68 11.40
CA PHE A 385 -0.99 -17.96 10.82
C PHE A 385 -2.28 -18.15 11.62
N GLY A 386 -3.16 -17.15 11.57
CA GLY A 386 -4.53 -17.23 12.08
C GLY A 386 -5.57 -16.82 11.05
N PHE A 387 -6.84 -16.97 11.40
CA PHE A 387 -7.97 -16.77 10.50
C PHE A 387 -9.07 -15.92 11.13
N SER A 388 -9.62 -14.97 10.38
CA SER A 388 -10.84 -14.24 10.77
C SER A 388 -12.05 -14.74 9.99
N VAL A 389 -13.13 -15.05 10.70
CA VAL A 389 -14.42 -15.50 10.15
C VAL A 389 -15.21 -14.30 9.63
N HIS A 390 -14.97 -13.93 8.37
CA HIS A 390 -15.74 -12.87 7.69
C HIS A 390 -17.04 -13.38 7.07
N ASP A 391 -17.07 -14.66 6.69
CA ASP A 391 -18.21 -15.34 6.09
C ASP A 391 -18.07 -16.87 6.26
N PHE A 392 -18.99 -17.63 5.66
CA PHE A 392 -19.01 -19.09 5.76
C PHE A 392 -18.44 -19.79 4.52
N PHE A 393 -17.57 -19.13 3.74
CA PHE A 393 -16.93 -19.70 2.54
C PHE A 393 -16.23 -21.03 2.82
N LEU A 394 -15.51 -21.14 3.94
CA LEU A 394 -14.81 -22.38 4.30
C LEU A 394 -15.78 -23.54 4.52
N ALA A 395 -16.95 -23.26 5.12
CA ALA A 395 -17.97 -24.26 5.40
C ALA A 395 -18.81 -24.65 4.17
N CYS A 396 -19.08 -23.69 3.28
CA CYS A 396 -19.92 -23.88 2.09
C CYS A 396 -19.47 -22.96 0.93
N PRO A 397 -19.31 -23.49 -0.29
CA PRO A 397 -18.88 -22.70 -1.45
C PRO A 397 -19.88 -21.60 -1.85
N THR A 398 -21.15 -21.68 -1.42
CA THR A 398 -22.15 -20.63 -1.65
C THR A 398 -21.88 -19.35 -0.84
N ILE A 399 -21.00 -19.42 0.17
CA ILE A 399 -20.63 -18.35 1.13
C ILE A 399 -21.77 -17.96 2.08
N ASN A 400 -23.01 -17.98 1.60
CA ASN A 400 -24.18 -17.37 2.21
C ASN A 400 -25.16 -18.37 2.84
N LEU A 401 -24.90 -19.67 2.72
CA LEU A 401 -25.76 -20.74 3.27
C LEU A 401 -27.21 -20.69 2.74
N LEU A 402 -27.42 -20.11 1.57
CA LEU A 402 -28.71 -20.11 0.88
C LEU A 402 -28.80 -21.32 -0.05
N ASP A 403 -30.00 -21.91 -0.11
CA ASP A 403 -30.33 -22.97 -1.05
C ASP A 403 -30.65 -22.43 -2.46
N ALA A 404 -31.02 -23.33 -3.38
CA ALA A 404 -31.36 -22.97 -4.76
C ALA A 404 -32.60 -22.05 -4.88
N THR A 405 -33.43 -21.98 -3.83
CA THR A 405 -34.61 -21.10 -3.76
C THR A 405 -34.30 -19.75 -3.10
N GLY A 406 -33.08 -19.58 -2.56
CA GLY A 406 -32.65 -18.39 -1.85
C GLY A 406 -33.07 -18.37 -0.39
N ILE A 407 -33.41 -19.52 0.19
CA ILE A 407 -33.80 -19.68 1.60
C ILE A 407 -32.58 -20.18 2.38
N TYR A 408 -32.39 -19.63 3.58
CA TYR A 408 -31.34 -20.08 4.50
C TYR A 408 -31.56 -21.54 4.92
N CYS A 409 -30.53 -22.37 4.77
CA CYS A 409 -30.60 -23.79 5.08
C CYS A 409 -30.55 -24.14 6.58
N GLY A 410 -30.52 -23.15 7.48
CA GLY A 410 -30.40 -23.41 8.92
C GLY A 410 -29.01 -23.87 9.37
N SER A 411 -27.96 -23.55 8.59
CA SER A 411 -26.60 -24.08 8.79
C SER A 411 -26.57 -25.62 8.81
N GLU A 412 -27.16 -26.20 7.78
CA GLU A 412 -27.18 -27.65 7.55
C GLU A 412 -25.75 -28.21 7.45
N THR A 413 -25.49 -29.27 8.21
CA THR A 413 -24.18 -29.94 8.28
C THR A 413 -24.21 -31.31 7.60
N ASP A 414 -25.39 -31.91 7.35
CA ASP A 414 -25.50 -33.19 6.65
C ASP A 414 -24.94 -33.11 5.23
N ALA A 415 -23.90 -33.91 4.96
CA ALA A 415 -23.17 -33.86 3.70
C ALA A 415 -24.07 -34.23 2.51
N SER A 416 -25.00 -35.17 2.67
CA SER A 416 -25.88 -35.62 1.59
C SER A 416 -26.87 -34.53 1.18
N ARG A 417 -27.48 -33.85 2.15
CA ARG A 417 -28.37 -32.71 1.92
C ARG A 417 -27.62 -31.53 1.32
N CYS A 418 -26.45 -31.20 1.83
CA CYS A 418 -25.61 -30.14 1.27
C CYS A 418 -25.21 -30.46 -0.17
N GLN A 419 -24.80 -31.70 -0.48
CA GLN A 419 -24.41 -32.09 -1.83
C GLN A 419 -25.59 -31.98 -2.82
N ASN A 420 -26.78 -32.40 -2.40
CA ASN A 420 -28.00 -32.24 -3.20
C ASN A 420 -28.32 -30.76 -3.46
N CYS A 421 -28.18 -29.92 -2.43
CA CYS A 421 -28.35 -28.47 -2.55
C CYS A 421 -27.35 -27.86 -3.55
N LEU A 422 -26.06 -28.22 -3.49
CA LEU A 422 -25.07 -27.74 -4.45
C LEU A 422 -25.35 -28.21 -5.87
N ASN A 423 -25.77 -29.47 -6.06
CA ASN A 423 -26.10 -30.02 -7.38
C ASN A 423 -27.32 -29.32 -8.02
N ALA A 424 -28.26 -28.84 -7.20
CA ALA A 424 -29.41 -28.06 -7.63
C ALA A 424 -29.04 -26.63 -8.05
N GLN A 425 -27.85 -26.13 -7.68
CA GLN A 425 -27.36 -24.80 -8.03
C GLN A 425 -26.33 -24.87 -9.16
N PRO A 426 -26.63 -24.36 -10.38
CA PRO A 426 -25.75 -24.49 -11.54
C PRO A 426 -24.31 -24.03 -11.32
N ASP A 427 -24.11 -22.95 -10.56
CA ASP A 427 -22.79 -22.34 -10.32
C ASP A 427 -21.88 -23.17 -9.41
N PHE A 428 -22.45 -24.10 -8.63
CA PHE A 428 -21.72 -24.94 -7.65
C PHE A 428 -21.77 -26.43 -7.97
N ARG A 429 -22.42 -26.80 -9.07
CA ARG A 429 -22.51 -28.19 -9.51
C ARG A 429 -21.12 -28.77 -9.76
N GLY A 430 -20.86 -29.95 -9.19
CA GLY A 430 -19.57 -30.64 -9.31
C GLY A 430 -18.57 -30.32 -8.21
N ILE A 431 -18.88 -29.42 -7.28
CA ILE A 431 -18.11 -29.27 -6.03
C ILE A 431 -18.56 -30.38 -5.07
N ASP A 432 -17.61 -31.18 -4.59
CA ASP A 432 -17.83 -32.15 -3.52
C ASP A 432 -17.72 -31.47 -2.15
N ILE A 433 -18.82 -31.43 -1.39
CA ILE A 433 -18.88 -30.74 -0.10
C ILE A 433 -17.99 -31.42 0.96
N VAL A 434 -17.81 -32.75 0.86
CA VAL A 434 -16.99 -33.50 1.82
C VAL A 434 -15.51 -33.12 1.64
N SER A 435 -14.99 -33.21 0.42
CA SER A 435 -13.64 -32.77 0.08
C SER A 435 -13.44 -31.27 0.37
N TRP A 436 -14.43 -30.43 0.06
CA TRP A 436 -14.40 -29.01 0.37
C TRP A 436 -14.17 -28.77 1.86
N ARG A 437 -14.99 -29.37 2.73
CA ARG A 437 -14.87 -29.19 4.18
C ARG A 437 -13.60 -29.83 4.75
N ALA A 438 -13.22 -31.01 4.28
CA ALA A 438 -12.01 -31.71 4.76
C ALA A 438 -10.73 -30.88 4.54
N VAL A 439 -10.58 -30.27 3.37
CA VAL A 439 -9.39 -29.44 3.08
C VAL A 439 -9.38 -28.16 3.91
N HIS A 440 -10.53 -27.53 4.15
CA HIS A 440 -10.59 -26.34 5.01
C HIS A 440 -10.47 -26.69 6.50
N ALA A 441 -10.87 -27.89 6.92
CA ALA A 441 -10.65 -28.36 8.29
C ALA A 441 -9.14 -28.49 8.60
N ASP A 442 -8.34 -29.11 7.70
CA ASP A 442 -6.86 -29.16 7.83
C ASP A 442 -6.25 -27.75 7.91
N PHE A 443 -6.78 -26.79 7.15
CA PHE A 443 -6.35 -25.39 7.22
C PHE A 443 -6.68 -24.75 8.57
N ILE A 444 -7.91 -24.93 9.07
CA ILE A 444 -8.35 -24.35 10.34
C ILE A 444 -7.67 -25.02 11.54
N GLU A 445 -7.42 -26.32 11.51
CA GLU A 445 -6.71 -27.04 12.57
C GLU A 445 -5.29 -26.49 12.79
N ARG A 446 -4.63 -26.07 11.71
CA ARG A 446 -3.29 -25.47 11.74
C ARG A 446 -3.28 -23.99 12.16
N ALA A 447 -4.42 -23.30 12.10
CA ALA A 447 -4.49 -21.90 12.49
C ALA A 447 -4.22 -21.77 14.00
N VAL A 448 -3.26 -20.92 14.36
CA VAL A 448 -2.84 -20.71 15.76
C VAL A 448 -3.82 -19.83 16.55
N PHE A 449 -4.71 -19.14 15.85
CA PHE A 449 -5.87 -18.46 16.41
C PHE A 449 -6.99 -18.37 15.37
N VAL A 450 -8.23 -18.26 15.85
CA VAL A 450 -9.40 -17.94 15.04
C VAL A 450 -10.15 -16.78 15.71
N ILE A 451 -10.50 -15.77 14.93
CA ILE A 451 -11.29 -14.62 15.38
C ILE A 451 -12.66 -14.64 14.69
N ALA A 452 -13.73 -14.47 15.45
CA ALA A 452 -15.08 -14.25 14.94
C ALA A 452 -15.61 -12.87 15.37
N PRO A 453 -16.44 -12.20 14.57
CA PRO A 453 -16.97 -10.89 14.91
C PRO A 453 -18.13 -10.89 15.92
N SER A 454 -18.72 -12.06 16.22
CA SER A 454 -19.82 -12.22 17.18
C SER A 454 -19.88 -13.65 17.72
N ASP A 455 -20.58 -13.87 18.83
CA ASP A 455 -20.72 -15.19 19.44
C ASP A 455 -21.47 -16.14 18.50
N LEU A 456 -22.56 -15.68 17.87
CA LEU A 456 -23.32 -16.52 16.96
C LEU A 456 -22.54 -16.86 15.68
N ALA A 457 -21.68 -15.94 15.19
CA ALA A 457 -20.77 -16.24 14.09
C ALA A 457 -19.75 -17.32 14.48
N ALA A 458 -19.22 -17.28 15.70
CA ALA A 458 -18.33 -18.31 16.25
C ALA A 458 -19.06 -19.65 16.38
N GLU A 459 -20.24 -19.69 16.99
CA GLU A 459 -21.05 -20.90 17.13
C GLU A 459 -21.36 -21.54 15.78
N MET A 460 -21.84 -20.74 14.82
CA MET A 460 -22.13 -21.22 13.46
C MET A 460 -20.90 -21.77 12.76
N PHE A 461 -19.75 -21.13 12.93
CA PHE A 461 -18.48 -21.61 12.38
C PHE A 461 -18.05 -22.94 13.04
N CYS A 462 -18.14 -23.04 14.37
CA CYS A 462 -17.77 -24.22 15.14
C CYS A 462 -18.65 -25.45 14.85
N ARG A 463 -19.88 -25.27 14.34
CA ARG A 463 -20.71 -26.39 13.83
C ARG A 463 -20.03 -27.16 12.69
N TYR A 464 -19.19 -26.49 11.90
CA TYR A 464 -18.46 -27.11 10.79
C TYR A 464 -17.02 -27.44 11.15
N PHE A 465 -16.39 -26.60 11.97
CA PHE A 465 -14.99 -26.72 12.38
C PHE A 465 -14.88 -26.60 13.90
N PRO A 466 -15.08 -27.69 14.66
CA PRO A 466 -15.09 -27.64 16.13
C PRO A 466 -13.80 -27.06 16.71
N ARG A 467 -13.93 -25.99 17.48
CA ARG A 467 -12.84 -25.32 18.23
C ARG A 467 -13.41 -24.65 19.48
N ASP A 468 -12.66 -24.72 20.57
CA ASP A 468 -13.04 -24.13 21.87
C ASP A 468 -12.33 -22.79 22.14
N ASP A 469 -11.42 -22.38 21.26
CA ASP A 469 -10.53 -21.22 21.43
C ASP A 469 -10.80 -20.08 20.44
N VAL A 470 -12.00 -20.06 19.83
CA VAL A 470 -12.42 -18.96 18.94
C VAL A 470 -12.62 -17.68 19.75
N ARG A 471 -11.90 -16.62 19.38
CA ARG A 471 -11.98 -15.30 20.05
C ARG A 471 -13.03 -14.42 19.39
N VAL A 472 -13.93 -13.87 20.19
CA VAL A 472 -14.93 -12.92 19.69
C VAL A 472 -14.38 -11.50 19.78
N ILE A 473 -14.11 -10.89 18.63
CA ILE A 473 -13.64 -9.51 18.51
C ILE A 473 -14.55 -8.77 17.53
N GLN A 474 -15.42 -7.92 18.06
CA GLN A 474 -16.34 -7.13 17.23
C GLN A 474 -15.60 -6.17 16.30
N HIS A 475 -16.17 -5.96 15.11
CA HIS A 475 -15.65 -4.97 14.19
C HIS A 475 -15.91 -3.55 14.69
N GLY A 476 -14.83 -2.77 14.76
CA GLY A 476 -14.87 -1.38 15.16
C GLY A 476 -15.36 -0.44 14.04
N VAL A 477 -15.92 0.70 14.45
CA VAL A 477 -16.28 1.81 13.55
C VAL A 477 -15.46 3.06 13.87
N ASP A 478 -15.24 3.90 12.87
CA ASP A 478 -14.50 5.15 13.05
C ASP A 478 -15.43 6.19 13.68
N LEU A 479 -15.13 6.57 14.92
CA LEU A 479 -15.88 7.56 15.69
C LEU A 479 -15.38 8.99 15.46
N THR A 480 -14.26 9.16 14.74
CA THR A 480 -13.57 10.44 14.56
C THR A 480 -13.80 11.08 13.18
N ALA A 481 -14.48 10.38 12.27
CA ALA A 481 -14.82 10.90 10.95
C ALA A 481 -15.65 12.20 11.07
N ASN A 482 -15.11 13.30 10.55
CA ASN A 482 -15.76 14.61 10.57
C ASN A 482 -17.06 14.54 9.75
N ARG A 483 -18.21 14.67 10.44
CA ARG A 483 -19.53 14.79 9.81
C ARG A 483 -19.58 16.08 8.98
N THR A 484 -19.51 15.95 7.66
CA THR A 484 -19.62 17.11 6.76
C THR A 484 -21.07 17.48 6.52
N ASN A 485 -21.45 18.75 6.76
CA ASN A 485 -22.82 19.27 6.70
C ASN A 485 -23.39 19.53 5.28
N ALA A 486 -23.19 18.66 4.30
CA ALA A 486 -23.85 18.86 3.00
C ALA A 486 -24.09 17.56 2.20
N LEU A 487 -25.36 17.13 2.16
CA LEU A 487 -25.85 16.15 1.18
C LEU A 487 -25.82 16.77 -0.22
N THR A 488 -24.95 16.27 -1.09
CA THR A 488 -24.78 16.79 -2.46
C THR A 488 -25.70 16.12 -3.50
N SER A 489 -26.26 14.94 -3.19
CA SER A 489 -27.15 14.22 -4.11
C SER A 489 -28.19 13.38 -3.36
N ALA A 490 -29.36 13.96 -3.04
CA ALA A 490 -30.47 13.22 -2.43
C ALA A 490 -31.77 13.42 -3.22
N LEU A 491 -32.53 12.33 -3.39
CA LEU A 491 -33.85 12.37 -4.02
C LEU A 491 -34.88 13.02 -3.08
N LEU A 492 -35.77 13.86 -3.62
CA LEU A 492 -36.85 14.45 -2.83
C LEU A 492 -37.98 13.44 -2.63
N LEU A 493 -38.51 13.37 -1.41
CA LEU A 493 -39.73 12.64 -1.11
C LEU A 493 -40.94 13.58 -1.14
N PRO A 494 -42.13 13.08 -1.54
CA PRO A 494 -43.38 13.82 -1.41
C PRO A 494 -43.63 14.31 0.03
N LYS A 495 -44.18 15.53 0.16
CA LYS A 495 -44.67 16.08 1.44
C LYS A 495 -46.06 15.51 1.76
N ASP A 496 -46.12 14.24 2.12
CA ASP A 496 -47.33 13.55 2.57
C ASP A 496 -47.13 12.92 3.97
N ALA A 497 -48.18 12.26 4.46
CA ALA A 497 -48.22 11.62 5.77
C ALA A 497 -47.64 10.19 5.80
N TYR A 498 -47.10 9.68 4.68
CA TYR A 498 -46.54 8.33 4.65
C TYR A 498 -45.25 8.27 5.46
N GLN A 499 -45.14 7.29 6.34
CA GLN A 499 -43.92 7.02 7.08
C GLN A 499 -42.88 6.35 6.17
N SER A 500 -41.60 6.65 6.35
CA SER A 500 -40.51 6.02 5.60
C SER A 500 -39.87 4.88 6.40
N ILE A 501 -39.87 3.69 5.81
CA ILE A 501 -39.13 2.52 6.29
C ILE A 501 -37.78 2.45 5.59
N GLY A 502 -36.70 2.46 6.38
CA GLY A 502 -35.34 2.40 5.87
C GLY A 502 -34.83 0.98 5.66
N VAL A 503 -34.07 0.77 4.60
CA VAL A 503 -33.24 -0.43 4.39
C VAL A 503 -31.84 0.05 4.02
N LEU A 504 -30.80 -0.40 4.73
CA LEU A 504 -29.48 0.23 4.66
C LEU A 504 -28.42 -0.65 4.01
N GLY A 505 -27.57 -0.03 3.18
CA GLY A 505 -26.37 -0.62 2.59
C GLY A 505 -26.57 -1.25 1.20
N ALA A 506 -25.62 -2.10 0.83
CA ALA A 506 -25.63 -2.83 -0.44
C ALA A 506 -26.51 -4.09 -0.35
N ILE A 507 -27.75 -3.99 -0.81
CA ILE A 507 -28.76 -5.04 -0.67
C ILE A 507 -28.60 -6.07 -1.80
N GLY A 508 -27.78 -7.08 -1.53
CA GLY A 508 -27.62 -8.26 -2.36
C GLY A 508 -28.64 -9.36 -2.06
N PRO A 509 -28.52 -10.54 -2.72
CA PRO A 509 -29.39 -11.70 -2.45
C PRO A 509 -29.45 -12.08 -0.96
N VAL A 510 -28.28 -12.15 -0.29
CA VAL A 510 -28.16 -12.52 1.14
C VAL A 510 -28.77 -11.48 2.07
N LYS A 511 -28.62 -10.19 1.73
CA LYS A 511 -29.23 -9.08 2.46
C LYS A 511 -30.71 -8.87 2.12
N GLY A 512 -31.31 -9.80 1.36
CA GLY A 512 -32.76 -9.81 1.16
C GLY A 512 -33.28 -9.05 -0.04
N ALA A 513 -32.49 -8.80 -1.10
CA ALA A 513 -32.97 -8.01 -2.24
C ALA A 513 -34.30 -8.53 -2.83
N ARG A 514 -34.45 -9.85 -2.92
CA ARG A 514 -35.68 -10.51 -3.41
C ARG A 514 -36.84 -10.40 -2.40
N GLN A 515 -36.52 -10.42 -1.11
CA GLN A 515 -37.51 -10.24 -0.05
C GLN A 515 -38.02 -8.80 0.00
N LEU A 516 -37.14 -7.82 -0.13
CA LEU A 516 -37.51 -6.41 -0.24
C LEU A 516 -38.44 -6.15 -1.42
N GLU A 517 -38.16 -6.74 -2.60
CA GLU A 517 -39.06 -6.62 -3.75
C GLU A 517 -40.46 -7.18 -3.47
N ARG A 518 -40.54 -8.33 -2.78
CA ARG A 518 -41.84 -8.91 -2.35
C ARG A 518 -42.54 -8.02 -1.34
N LEU A 519 -41.82 -7.47 -0.36
CA LEU A 519 -42.36 -6.54 0.64
C LEU A 519 -42.92 -5.27 -0.01
N VAL A 520 -42.21 -4.69 -0.97
CA VAL A 520 -42.67 -3.52 -1.74
C VAL A 520 -43.91 -3.86 -2.57
N ALA A 521 -43.92 -5.01 -3.27
CA ALA A 521 -45.06 -5.44 -4.05
C ALA A 521 -46.31 -5.67 -3.17
N ARG A 522 -46.17 -6.38 -2.06
CA ARG A 522 -47.28 -6.64 -1.11
C ARG A 522 -47.74 -5.38 -0.39
N SER A 523 -46.83 -4.44 -0.11
CA SER A 523 -47.18 -3.12 0.44
C SER A 523 -48.08 -2.32 -0.52
N ARG A 524 -47.81 -2.41 -1.83
CA ARG A 524 -48.65 -1.80 -2.88
C ARG A 524 -50.03 -2.44 -2.95
N GLU A 525 -50.08 -3.77 -2.95
CA GLU A 525 -51.33 -4.54 -3.03
C GLU A 525 -52.24 -4.27 -1.81
N ARG A 526 -51.64 -4.19 -0.61
CA ARG A 526 -52.34 -3.91 0.65
C ARG A 526 -52.62 -2.42 0.90
N LYS A 527 -52.11 -1.52 0.04
CA LYS A 527 -52.22 -0.05 0.18
C LYS A 527 -51.77 0.44 1.56
N LEU A 528 -50.61 -0.04 2.01
CA LEU A 528 -50.09 0.29 3.33
C LEU A 528 -49.65 1.76 3.42
N PRO A 529 -49.80 2.42 4.59
CA PRO A 529 -49.56 3.85 4.76
C PRO A 529 -48.08 4.22 4.97
N PHE A 530 -47.16 3.47 4.38
CA PHE A 530 -45.72 3.70 4.47
C PHE A 530 -45.00 3.41 3.15
N ARG A 531 -43.81 3.97 3.00
CA ARG A 531 -42.93 3.83 1.84
C ARG A 531 -41.60 3.18 2.23
N TRP A 532 -40.91 2.63 1.23
CA TRP A 532 -39.61 1.99 1.37
C TRP A 532 -38.51 2.89 0.83
N VAL A 533 -37.46 3.07 1.61
CA VAL A 533 -36.28 3.84 1.22
C VAL A 533 -35.03 2.99 1.43
N VAL A 534 -34.34 2.66 0.35
CA VAL A 534 -33.02 2.02 0.39
C VAL A 534 -31.95 3.10 0.42
N VAL A 535 -31.31 3.27 1.58
CA VAL A 535 -30.12 4.12 1.71
C VAL A 535 -28.91 3.27 1.35
N GLY A 536 -28.52 3.32 0.09
CA GLY A 536 -27.65 2.34 -0.54
C GLY A 536 -28.20 1.92 -1.89
N TYR A 537 -27.83 0.71 -2.32
CA TYR A 537 -28.21 0.19 -3.64
C TYR A 537 -28.60 -1.28 -3.60
N MET A 538 -29.33 -1.74 -4.61
CA MET A 538 -29.73 -3.14 -4.77
C MET A 538 -28.94 -3.83 -5.89
N ASP A 539 -28.82 -5.16 -5.83
CA ASP A 539 -28.17 -5.99 -6.84
C ASP A 539 -28.65 -5.78 -8.29
N ARG A 540 -29.93 -5.39 -8.48
CA ARG A 540 -30.53 -5.08 -9.78
C ARG A 540 -30.73 -3.58 -10.04
N GLN A 541 -30.58 -2.74 -9.01
CA GLN A 541 -30.82 -1.29 -9.06
C GLN A 541 -29.69 -0.54 -8.35
N PHE A 542 -28.62 -0.24 -9.09
CA PHE A 542 -27.41 0.41 -8.56
C PHE A 542 -27.50 1.94 -8.49
N GLN A 543 -28.20 2.53 -9.46
CA GLN A 543 -28.31 3.98 -9.59
C GLN A 543 -29.49 4.52 -8.78
N PRO A 544 -29.44 5.80 -8.36
CA PRO A 544 -30.55 6.47 -7.71
C PRO A 544 -31.84 6.27 -8.53
N HIS A 545 -32.91 5.84 -7.86
CA HIS A 545 -34.17 5.51 -8.52
C HIS A 545 -35.34 5.74 -7.57
N GLN A 546 -36.44 6.26 -8.11
CA GLN A 546 -37.72 6.34 -7.42
C GLN A 546 -38.79 5.73 -8.31
N SER A 547 -39.62 4.86 -7.74
CA SER A 547 -40.75 4.27 -8.46
C SER A 547 -41.81 5.33 -8.76
N ALA A 548 -42.60 5.14 -9.82
CA ALA A 548 -43.60 6.12 -10.26
C ALA A 548 -44.67 6.42 -9.20
N ASP A 549 -45.00 5.44 -8.36
CA ASP A 549 -45.90 5.58 -7.21
C ASP A 549 -45.21 6.12 -5.95
N THR A 550 -43.90 6.40 -6.01
CA THR A 550 -43.03 6.85 -4.92
C THR A 550 -42.96 5.89 -3.71
N LEU A 551 -43.44 4.66 -3.88
CA LEU A 551 -43.45 3.63 -2.84
C LEU A 551 -42.05 3.10 -2.55
N LEU A 552 -41.17 3.04 -3.55
CA LEU A 552 -39.78 2.63 -3.41
C LEU A 552 -38.86 3.75 -3.88
N THR A 553 -37.94 4.15 -3.01
CA THR A 553 -36.82 5.04 -3.33
C THR A 553 -35.51 4.31 -3.05
N VAL A 554 -34.59 4.32 -4.00
CA VAL A 554 -33.22 3.81 -3.88
C VAL A 554 -32.29 4.99 -4.02
N HIS A 555 -31.51 5.28 -2.98
CA HIS A 555 -30.63 6.44 -2.94
C HIS A 555 -29.42 6.28 -3.86
N GLY A 556 -28.81 5.10 -3.91
CA GLY A 556 -27.52 4.86 -4.54
C GLY A 556 -26.39 4.78 -3.52
N GLN A 557 -25.15 4.78 -4.01
CA GLN A 557 -23.96 4.73 -3.18
C GLN A 557 -23.82 6.01 -2.33
N TYR A 558 -23.42 5.84 -1.07
CA TYR A 558 -23.20 6.93 -0.11
C TYR A 558 -21.87 6.71 0.62
N THR A 559 -21.35 7.78 1.24
CA THR A 559 -20.24 7.70 2.19
C THR A 559 -20.80 7.56 3.61
N PRO A 560 -20.24 6.69 4.48
CA PRO A 560 -20.76 6.44 5.83
C PRO A 560 -21.04 7.70 6.65
N ASP A 561 -20.22 8.75 6.46
CA ASP A 561 -20.33 10.05 7.15
C ASP A 561 -21.67 10.77 6.91
N HIS A 562 -22.41 10.42 5.85
CA HIS A 562 -23.71 11.01 5.51
C HIS A 562 -24.91 10.18 6.00
N MET A 563 -24.70 9.06 6.68
CA MET A 563 -25.80 8.16 7.03
C MET A 563 -26.89 8.85 7.86
N GLU A 564 -26.52 9.57 8.92
CA GLU A 564 -27.49 10.24 9.79
C GLU A 564 -28.29 11.31 9.02
N ASP A 565 -27.61 12.13 8.22
CA ASP A 565 -28.23 13.14 7.37
C ASP A 565 -29.19 12.51 6.35
N LEU A 566 -28.84 11.36 5.76
CA LEU A 566 -29.71 10.62 4.84
C LEU A 566 -30.94 10.06 5.55
N LEU A 567 -30.79 9.51 6.75
CA LEU A 567 -31.91 9.01 7.56
C LEU A 567 -32.88 10.14 7.93
N ASP A 568 -32.35 11.30 8.30
CA ASP A 568 -33.14 12.50 8.60
C ASP A 568 -33.83 13.06 7.34
N HIS A 569 -33.10 13.21 6.22
CA HIS A 569 -33.63 13.68 4.94
C HIS A 569 -34.79 12.82 4.45
N TYR A 570 -34.65 11.50 4.54
CA TYR A 570 -35.68 10.56 4.13
C TYR A 570 -36.77 10.32 5.20
N ARG A 571 -36.68 10.98 6.37
CA ARG A 571 -37.63 10.83 7.49
C ARG A 571 -37.77 9.37 7.95
N ILE A 572 -36.66 8.64 7.95
CA ILE A 572 -36.62 7.23 8.34
C ILE A 572 -36.52 7.15 9.86
N ASN A 573 -37.50 6.52 10.50
CA ASN A 573 -37.51 6.31 11.96
C ASN A 573 -37.36 4.84 12.37
N LEU A 574 -37.64 3.92 11.46
CA LEU A 574 -37.51 2.47 11.63
C LEU A 574 -36.67 1.91 10.49
N VAL A 575 -35.66 1.11 10.82
CA VAL A 575 -34.84 0.40 9.85
C VAL A 575 -35.25 -1.08 9.83
N VAL A 576 -35.46 -1.65 8.65
CA VAL A 576 -35.77 -3.07 8.47
C VAL A 576 -34.61 -3.73 7.73
N PHE A 577 -34.11 -4.82 8.29
CA PHE A 577 -33.11 -5.66 7.64
C PHE A 577 -33.81 -6.89 7.06
N PRO A 578 -34.12 -6.96 5.76
CA PRO A 578 -34.83 -8.09 5.17
C PRO A 578 -33.88 -9.27 4.89
N SER A 579 -32.81 -9.45 5.67
CA SER A 579 -31.74 -10.38 5.36
C SER A 579 -32.27 -11.82 5.22
N ALA A 580 -31.96 -12.45 4.09
CA ALA A 580 -32.41 -13.79 3.74
C ALA A 580 -31.47 -14.88 4.28
N GLY A 581 -30.25 -14.51 4.66
CA GLY A 581 -29.25 -15.39 5.23
C GLY A 581 -28.50 -14.73 6.38
N PRO A 582 -27.69 -15.51 7.11
CA PRO A 582 -26.98 -15.02 8.29
C PRO A 582 -25.86 -14.06 7.90
N GLU A 583 -25.86 -12.87 8.51
CA GLU A 583 -24.73 -11.95 8.48
C GLU A 583 -23.78 -12.26 9.65
N THR A 584 -22.47 -12.28 9.39
CA THR A 584 -21.42 -12.43 10.41
C THR A 584 -21.23 -11.15 11.21
N TYR A 585 -21.40 -9.99 10.57
CA TYR A 585 -21.48 -8.68 11.21
C TYR A 585 -22.22 -7.68 10.32
N CYS A 586 -22.82 -6.64 10.91
CA CYS A 586 -23.56 -5.62 10.17
C CYS A 586 -23.19 -4.21 10.63
N TYR A 587 -22.34 -3.53 9.84
CA TYR A 587 -21.95 -2.13 10.08
C TYR A 587 -23.16 -1.19 10.03
N THR A 588 -24.05 -1.39 9.06
CA THR A 588 -25.25 -0.55 8.89
C THR A 588 -26.23 -0.64 10.06
N LEU A 589 -26.19 -1.72 10.86
CA LEU A 589 -26.96 -1.80 12.12
C LEU A 589 -26.37 -0.84 13.16
N THR A 590 -25.04 -0.81 13.29
CA THR A 590 -24.34 0.15 14.16
C THR A 590 -24.64 1.58 13.73
N GLU A 591 -24.55 1.87 12.43
CA GLU A 591 -24.84 3.20 11.88
C GLU A 591 -26.29 3.65 12.16
N ALA A 592 -27.26 2.74 12.02
CA ALA A 592 -28.67 3.01 12.36
C ALA A 592 -28.83 3.37 13.84
N TRP A 593 -28.19 2.62 14.73
CA TRP A 593 -28.24 2.86 16.18
C TRP A 593 -27.54 4.15 16.61
N MET A 594 -26.40 4.49 15.99
CA MET A 594 -25.73 5.77 16.20
C MET A 594 -26.62 6.96 15.80
N ALA A 595 -27.45 6.80 14.77
CA ALA A 595 -28.49 7.76 14.40
C ALA A 595 -29.77 7.64 15.26
N GLY A 596 -29.79 6.80 16.29
CA GLY A 596 -30.92 6.58 17.19
C GLY A 596 -32.13 5.91 16.54
N ARG A 597 -31.93 5.12 15.48
CA ARG A 597 -32.99 4.41 14.75
C ARG A 597 -33.02 2.92 15.15
N PRO A 598 -34.10 2.41 15.77
CA PRO A 598 -34.22 1.00 16.09
C PRO A 598 -34.41 0.15 14.83
N ALA A 599 -34.11 -1.14 14.95
CA ALA A 599 -34.11 -2.07 13.84
C ALA A 599 -35.13 -3.21 14.01
N LEU A 600 -35.76 -3.64 12.92
CA LEU A 600 -36.47 -4.93 12.83
C LEU A 600 -35.60 -5.92 12.04
N VAL A 601 -35.25 -7.05 12.66
CA VAL A 601 -34.29 -8.02 12.11
C VAL A 601 -34.84 -9.45 12.11
N PRO A 602 -34.39 -10.32 11.18
CA PRO A 602 -34.71 -11.73 11.23
C PRO A 602 -33.99 -12.42 12.41
N PRO A 603 -34.50 -13.56 12.92
CA PRO A 603 -33.90 -14.32 14.01
C PRO A 603 -32.69 -15.16 13.56
N ILE A 604 -31.76 -14.56 12.80
CA ILE A 604 -30.56 -15.23 12.27
C ILE A 604 -29.32 -14.33 12.31
N GLY A 605 -28.15 -14.93 12.56
CA GLY A 605 -26.85 -14.27 12.50
C GLY A 605 -26.67 -13.10 13.48
N ALA A 606 -25.62 -12.31 13.25
CA ALA A 606 -25.21 -11.24 14.17
C ALA A 606 -26.27 -10.13 14.33
N LEU A 607 -27.20 -9.97 13.38
CA LEU A 607 -28.32 -9.04 13.53
C LEU A 607 -29.20 -9.41 14.72
N TYR A 608 -29.60 -10.67 14.81
CA TYR A 608 -30.44 -11.21 15.89
C TYR A 608 -29.74 -11.10 17.25
N GLU A 609 -28.52 -11.62 17.35
CA GLU A 609 -27.71 -11.63 18.58
C GLU A 609 -27.57 -10.22 19.16
N ARG A 610 -27.24 -9.24 18.32
CA ARG A 610 -27.00 -7.87 18.75
C ARG A 610 -28.29 -7.15 19.18
N VAL A 611 -29.41 -7.36 18.46
CA VAL A 611 -30.71 -6.79 18.84
C VAL A 611 -31.23 -7.44 20.13
N GLN A 612 -31.09 -8.75 20.28
CA GLN A 612 -31.51 -9.47 21.48
C GLN A 612 -30.71 -9.01 22.71
N THR A 613 -29.40 -8.81 22.57
CA THR A 613 -28.51 -8.41 23.67
C THR A 613 -28.78 -6.97 24.13
N ASN A 614 -28.93 -6.03 23.19
CA ASN A 614 -29.03 -4.60 23.53
C ASN A 614 -30.47 -4.09 23.65
N GLY A 615 -31.45 -4.87 23.20
CA GLY A 615 -32.86 -4.48 23.18
C GLY A 615 -33.21 -3.43 22.11
N ALA A 616 -32.24 -2.89 21.36
CA ALA A 616 -32.37 -1.78 20.41
C ALA A 616 -33.10 -2.12 19.09
N GLY A 617 -34.23 -2.82 19.19
CA GLY A 617 -35.04 -3.25 18.06
C GLY A 617 -36.05 -4.34 18.40
N TRP A 618 -36.56 -4.96 17.34
CA TRP A 618 -37.51 -6.08 17.35
C TRP A 618 -37.00 -7.23 16.48
N ILE A 619 -37.50 -8.43 16.77
CA ILE A 619 -37.20 -9.66 16.04
C ILE A 619 -38.45 -10.07 15.28
N MET A 620 -38.30 -10.39 13.99
CA MET A 620 -39.40 -10.83 13.13
C MET A 620 -40.00 -12.15 13.64
N ARG A 621 -41.34 -12.24 13.69
CA ARG A 621 -42.05 -13.46 14.16
C ARG A 621 -41.95 -14.60 13.16
N ASP A 622 -42.29 -14.31 11.90
CA ASP A 622 -42.07 -15.21 10.76
C ASP A 622 -41.38 -14.41 9.66
N TRP A 623 -40.07 -14.60 9.57
CA TRP A 623 -39.21 -13.88 8.64
C TRP A 623 -39.19 -14.50 7.24
N CYS A 624 -39.82 -15.65 7.03
CA CYS A 624 -39.97 -16.28 5.72
C CYS A 624 -41.26 -15.83 5.02
N ASP A 625 -42.30 -15.50 5.80
CA ASP A 625 -43.57 -14.96 5.30
C ASP A 625 -43.51 -13.43 5.13
N THR A 626 -43.79 -12.97 3.91
CA THR A 626 -43.82 -11.54 3.58
C THR A 626 -44.95 -10.80 4.30
N ASP A 627 -46.13 -11.41 4.45
CA ASP A 627 -47.26 -10.76 5.09
C ASP A 627 -47.06 -10.64 6.60
N ALA A 628 -46.46 -11.65 7.24
CA ALA A 628 -46.10 -11.62 8.65
C ALA A 628 -45.12 -10.49 8.97
N ILE A 629 -44.08 -10.28 8.13
CA ILE A 629 -43.15 -9.16 8.29
C ILE A 629 -43.86 -7.81 8.16
N LEU A 630 -44.77 -7.67 7.18
CA LEU A 630 -45.55 -6.45 7.03
C LEU A 630 -46.44 -6.21 8.26
N ASP A 631 -47.02 -7.27 8.83
CA ASP A 631 -47.84 -7.17 10.03
C ASP A 631 -47.01 -6.79 11.27
N ASP A 632 -45.76 -7.25 11.37
CA ASP A 632 -44.81 -6.81 12.38
C ASP A 632 -44.54 -5.30 12.26
N ILE A 633 -44.25 -4.81 11.06
CA ILE A 633 -44.03 -3.39 10.79
C ILE A 633 -45.29 -2.58 11.14
N ILE A 634 -46.46 -3.02 10.68
CA ILE A 634 -47.73 -2.34 10.97
C ILE A 634 -47.96 -2.27 12.49
N SER A 635 -47.73 -3.36 13.21
CA SER A 635 -47.86 -3.41 14.66
C SER A 635 -46.93 -2.41 15.35
N ILE A 636 -45.66 -2.36 14.95
CA ILE A 636 -44.66 -1.43 15.50
C ILE A 636 -45.07 0.03 15.30
N LEU A 637 -45.66 0.36 14.15
CA LEU A 637 -46.04 1.73 13.79
C LEU A 637 -47.38 2.18 14.39
N ARG A 638 -48.12 1.31 15.10
CA ARG A 638 -49.41 1.69 15.71
C ARG A 638 -49.21 2.73 16.82
N PRO A 639 -50.07 3.77 16.92
CA PRO A 639 -50.00 4.76 17.99
C PRO A 639 -49.99 4.17 19.40
N GLU A 640 -50.72 3.08 19.60
CA GLU A 640 -50.80 2.31 20.86
C GLU A 640 -49.43 1.81 21.33
N ASN A 641 -48.50 1.53 20.40
CA ASN A 641 -47.16 1.01 20.68
C ASN A 641 -46.10 2.12 20.69
N SER A 642 -46.50 3.41 20.65
CA SER A 642 -45.56 4.53 20.61
C SER A 642 -44.60 4.58 21.80
N THR A 643 -45.02 4.16 22.99
CA THR A 643 -44.14 4.07 24.17
C THR A 643 -43.04 3.04 23.99
N ASP A 644 -43.35 1.86 23.46
CA ASP A 644 -42.36 0.83 23.14
C ASP A 644 -41.39 1.35 22.07
N PHE A 645 -41.90 1.99 21.01
CA PHE A 645 -41.08 2.57 19.95
C PHE A 645 -40.06 3.59 20.48
N VAL A 646 -40.50 4.53 21.32
CA VAL A 646 -39.62 5.54 21.95
C VAL A 646 -38.59 4.87 22.87
N HIS A 647 -39.00 3.83 23.61
CA HIS A 647 -38.07 3.05 24.42
C HIS A 647 -36.97 2.39 23.57
N LYS A 648 -37.33 1.80 22.43
CA LYS A 648 -36.38 1.20 21.48
C LYS A 648 -35.44 2.24 20.85
N GLN A 649 -35.92 3.45 20.57
CA GLN A 649 -35.07 4.56 20.12
C GLN A 649 -34.05 4.98 21.18
N ALA A 650 -34.46 5.04 22.45
CA ALA A 650 -33.55 5.34 23.56
C ALA A 650 -32.49 4.24 23.72
N GLN A 651 -32.88 2.97 23.61
CA GLN A 651 -31.95 1.84 23.62
C GLN A 651 -30.97 1.89 22.44
N ALA A 652 -31.43 2.23 21.23
CA ALA A 652 -30.58 2.40 20.06
C ALA A 652 -29.46 3.44 20.28
N ARG A 653 -29.79 4.60 20.87
CA ARG A 653 -28.80 5.64 21.21
C ARG A 653 -27.83 5.23 22.31
N ALA A 654 -28.23 4.30 23.17
CA ALA A 654 -27.46 3.83 24.31
C ALA A 654 -26.58 2.62 23.99
N VAL A 655 -26.67 2.04 22.77
CA VAL A 655 -25.86 0.87 22.41
C VAL A 655 -24.36 1.24 22.45
N PRO A 656 -23.54 0.49 23.21
CA PRO A 656 -22.09 0.66 23.18
C PRO A 656 -21.54 0.38 21.80
N VAL A 657 -20.70 1.28 21.28
CA VAL A 657 -20.08 1.15 19.96
C VAL A 657 -18.60 0.88 20.13
N THR A 658 -18.14 -0.26 19.61
CA THR A 658 -16.72 -0.60 19.55
C THR A 658 -16.02 0.33 18.56
N SER A 659 -14.97 1.03 19.00
CA SER A 659 -14.16 1.84 18.10
C SER A 659 -13.19 0.98 17.29
N VAL A 660 -12.69 1.50 16.16
CA VAL A 660 -11.61 0.82 15.42
C VAL A 660 -10.38 0.58 16.31
N ARG A 661 -10.09 1.51 17.23
CA ARG A 661 -8.95 1.37 18.15
C ARG A 661 -9.13 0.24 19.15
N ASP A 662 -10.33 0.06 19.70
CA ASP A 662 -10.61 -1.05 20.62
C ASP A 662 -10.47 -2.40 19.92
N MET A 663 -10.99 -2.50 18.69
CA MET A 663 -10.84 -3.68 17.84
C MET A 663 -9.36 -3.97 17.53
N ALA A 664 -8.58 -2.93 17.20
CA ALA A 664 -7.15 -3.06 16.91
C ALA A 664 -6.38 -3.55 18.14
N ASN A 665 -6.53 -2.89 19.28
CA ASN A 665 -5.90 -3.28 20.55
C ASN A 665 -6.24 -4.74 20.92
N ALA A 666 -7.51 -5.15 20.81
CA ALA A 666 -7.93 -6.51 21.10
C ALA A 666 -7.29 -7.54 20.15
N THR A 667 -7.12 -7.19 18.88
CA THR A 667 -6.48 -8.04 17.87
C THR A 667 -4.96 -8.11 18.08
N GLU A 668 -4.32 -6.99 18.41
CA GLU A 668 -2.89 -6.91 18.75
C GLU A 668 -2.54 -7.80 19.95
N MET A 669 -3.40 -7.86 20.97
CA MET A 669 -3.21 -8.80 22.10
C MET A 669 -3.12 -10.26 21.64
N VAL A 670 -3.91 -10.66 20.63
CA VAL A 670 -3.81 -11.99 20.02
C VAL A 670 -2.45 -12.15 19.34
N TYR A 671 -2.00 -11.15 18.59
CA TYR A 671 -0.70 -11.21 17.91
C TYR A 671 0.46 -11.34 18.91
N HIS A 672 0.48 -10.53 19.95
CA HIS A 672 1.52 -10.59 20.99
C HIS A 672 1.54 -11.94 21.70
N GLU A 673 0.37 -12.51 22.02
CA GLU A 673 0.28 -13.84 22.61
C GLU A 673 0.93 -14.90 21.71
N VAL A 674 0.61 -14.89 20.41
CA VAL A 674 1.19 -15.84 19.44
C VAL A 674 2.68 -15.65 19.29
N LEU A 675 3.12 -14.41 19.10
CA LEU A 675 4.53 -14.05 18.89
C LEU A 675 5.40 -14.32 20.12
N SER A 676 4.82 -14.27 21.33
CA SER A 676 5.54 -14.60 22.57
C SER A 676 5.81 -16.10 22.75
N ARG A 677 5.03 -16.96 22.09
CA ARG A 677 5.11 -18.43 22.25
C ARG A 677 6.06 -19.10 21.28
N GLN A 678 6.30 -18.50 20.12
CA GLN A 678 7.05 -19.14 19.05
C GLN A 678 7.98 -18.17 18.34
N ALA A 679 9.27 -18.46 18.41
CA ALA A 679 10.26 -17.76 17.59
C ALA A 679 10.11 -18.18 16.12
N VAL A 680 10.02 -17.18 15.24
CA VAL A 680 9.89 -17.37 13.80
C VAL A 680 11.27 -17.56 13.17
N LYS A 681 11.41 -18.59 12.33
CA LYS A 681 12.63 -18.80 11.53
C LYS A 681 12.32 -18.51 10.07
N PHE A 682 13.02 -17.53 9.51
CA PHE A 682 12.89 -17.18 8.11
C PHE A 682 13.65 -18.14 7.21
N THR A 683 13.07 -18.43 6.05
CA THR A 683 13.74 -19.09 4.92
C THR A 683 14.60 -18.07 4.17
N ALA A 684 15.15 -18.46 3.01
CA ALA A 684 15.86 -17.52 2.15
C ALA A 684 14.88 -16.45 1.61
N PRO A 685 15.25 -15.15 1.66
CA PRO A 685 14.42 -14.09 1.09
C PRO A 685 14.31 -14.23 -0.44
N LEU A 686 13.27 -13.63 -1.03
CA LEU A 686 13.19 -13.49 -2.47
C LEU A 686 14.41 -12.71 -3.01
N PRO A 687 14.92 -13.06 -4.21
CA PRO A 687 15.97 -12.30 -4.86
C PRO A 687 15.59 -10.82 -5.03
N GLN A 688 16.54 -9.91 -4.89
CA GLN A 688 16.32 -8.46 -5.09
C GLN A 688 15.76 -8.18 -6.50
N THR A 689 16.18 -8.93 -7.51
CA THR A 689 15.69 -8.82 -8.89
C THR A 689 14.19 -9.13 -9.00
N THR A 690 13.68 -10.10 -8.21
CA THR A 690 12.25 -10.41 -8.13
C THR A 690 11.48 -9.25 -7.50
N LEU A 691 11.96 -8.69 -6.39
CA LEU A 691 11.35 -7.55 -5.72
C LEU A 691 11.33 -6.30 -6.62
N TYR A 692 12.45 -6.02 -7.28
CA TYR A 692 12.59 -4.93 -8.25
C TYR A 692 11.62 -5.08 -9.43
N THR A 693 11.53 -6.27 -10.02
CA THR A 693 10.59 -6.54 -11.12
C THR A 693 9.14 -6.37 -10.68
N ALA A 694 8.82 -6.76 -9.43
CA ALA A 694 7.49 -6.59 -8.88
C ALA A 694 7.12 -5.10 -8.67
N LEU A 695 8.09 -4.27 -8.24
CA LEU A 695 7.91 -2.81 -8.16
C LEU A 695 7.74 -2.18 -9.54
N GLN A 696 8.61 -2.53 -10.49
CA GLN A 696 8.49 -2.05 -11.88
C GLN A 696 7.13 -2.40 -12.48
N THR A 697 6.64 -3.62 -12.26
CA THR A 697 5.33 -4.06 -12.74
C THR A 697 4.22 -3.22 -12.11
N ALA A 698 4.25 -3.00 -10.79
CA ALA A 698 3.27 -2.17 -10.11
C ALA A 698 3.28 -0.72 -10.62
N LEU A 699 4.46 -0.13 -10.82
CA LEU A 699 4.63 1.23 -11.36
C LEU A 699 4.19 1.34 -12.83
N GLY A 700 4.52 0.34 -13.64
CA GLY A 700 4.13 0.25 -15.06
C GLY A 700 2.62 0.08 -15.23
N VAL A 701 1.96 -0.68 -14.35
CA VAL A 701 0.50 -0.78 -14.29
C VAL A 701 -0.13 0.55 -13.84
N ALA A 702 0.50 1.26 -12.91
CA ALA A 702 0.05 2.61 -12.53
C ALA A 702 0.18 3.62 -13.69
N ALA A 703 1.26 3.55 -14.48
CA ALA A 703 1.44 4.37 -15.68
C ALA A 703 0.47 4.00 -16.81
N ALA A 704 0.23 2.70 -17.04
CA ALA A 704 -0.76 2.21 -18.00
C ALA A 704 -2.20 2.58 -17.60
N ASN A 705 -2.49 2.69 -16.29
CA ASN A 705 -3.77 3.20 -15.80
C ASN A 705 -3.92 4.73 -15.97
N LYS A 706 -2.82 5.48 -16.15
CA LYS A 706 -2.85 6.93 -16.45
C LYS A 706 -2.93 7.24 -17.95
N HIS A 707 -2.41 6.40 -18.84
CA HIS A 707 -2.42 6.65 -20.29
C HIS A 707 -2.56 5.38 -21.16
N ARG A 708 -3.71 4.69 -21.09
CA ARG A 708 -4.04 3.69 -22.12
C ARG A 708 -5.11 4.22 -23.08
N ALA A 709 -4.67 4.81 -24.18
CA ALA A 709 -5.51 4.99 -25.36
C ALA A 709 -5.86 3.60 -25.90
N LEU A 710 -7.16 3.28 -25.91
CA LEU A 710 -7.67 1.99 -26.38
C LEU A 710 -7.31 1.82 -27.87
N SER A 711 -6.81 0.64 -28.24
CA SER A 711 -6.67 0.25 -29.65
C SER A 711 -8.04 0.23 -30.35
N ILE A 712 -8.07 0.26 -31.68
CA ILE A 712 -9.33 0.26 -32.45
C ILE A 712 -10.17 -0.98 -32.12
N GLY A 713 -9.54 -2.16 -32.01
CA GLY A 713 -10.21 -3.40 -31.60
C GLY A 713 -10.79 -3.34 -30.17
N GLU A 714 -10.07 -2.72 -29.23
CA GLU A 714 -10.54 -2.55 -27.86
C GLU A 714 -11.69 -1.53 -27.76
N ARG A 715 -11.70 -0.47 -28.58
CA ARG A 715 -12.84 0.45 -28.68
C ARG A 715 -14.09 -0.24 -29.22
N TRP A 716 -13.92 -1.12 -30.21
CA TRP A 716 -15.01 -1.92 -30.75
C TRP A 716 -15.57 -2.90 -29.72
N LEU A 717 -14.69 -3.60 -28.98
CA LEU A 717 -15.10 -4.50 -27.89
C LEU A 717 -15.78 -3.76 -26.73
N LEU A 718 -15.31 -2.55 -26.38
CA LEU A 718 -16.00 -1.70 -25.39
C LEU A 718 -17.37 -1.23 -25.89
N ARG A 719 -17.51 -0.86 -27.17
CA ARG A 719 -18.81 -0.48 -27.76
C ARG A 719 -19.79 -1.66 -27.76
N LEU A 720 -19.33 -2.86 -28.11
CA LEU A 720 -20.12 -4.09 -28.04
C LEU A 720 -20.50 -4.45 -26.59
N ALA A 721 -19.60 -4.26 -25.63
CA ALA A 721 -19.89 -4.46 -24.20
C ALA A 721 -20.90 -3.45 -23.67
N HIS A 722 -20.83 -2.20 -24.12
CA HIS A 722 -21.78 -1.17 -23.73
C HIS A 722 -23.17 -1.39 -24.35
N LEU A 723 -23.22 -1.83 -25.62
CA LEU A 723 -24.44 -2.23 -26.30
C LEU A 723 -25.07 -3.49 -25.66
N GLY A 724 -24.25 -4.48 -25.34
CA GLY A 724 -24.65 -5.70 -24.63
C GLY A 724 -25.21 -5.42 -23.23
N LEU A 725 -24.65 -4.44 -22.50
CA LEU A 725 -25.17 -4.01 -21.20
C LEU A 725 -26.51 -3.25 -21.31
N ARG A 726 -26.66 -2.36 -22.31
CA ARG A 726 -27.92 -1.63 -22.55
C ARG A 726 -29.05 -2.55 -23.01
N LEU A 727 -28.73 -3.58 -23.78
CA LEU A 727 -29.70 -4.52 -24.35
C LEU A 727 -29.79 -5.84 -23.57
N ARG A 728 -29.18 -5.96 -22.38
CA ARG A 728 -29.02 -7.24 -21.65
C ARG A 728 -30.32 -8.00 -21.36
N TYR A 729 -31.46 -7.31 -21.42
CA TYR A 729 -32.78 -7.89 -21.20
C TYR A 729 -33.41 -8.48 -22.47
N THR A 730 -32.83 -8.21 -23.64
CA THR A 730 -33.21 -8.80 -24.94
C THR A 730 -32.40 -10.07 -25.22
N LEU A 731 -32.94 -10.97 -26.06
CA LEU A 731 -32.24 -12.18 -26.49
C LEU A 731 -30.89 -11.86 -27.16
N LEU A 732 -30.85 -10.80 -27.99
CA LEU A 732 -29.64 -10.34 -28.67
C LEU A 732 -28.59 -9.82 -27.68
N GLY A 733 -29.01 -9.09 -26.65
CA GLY A 733 -28.11 -8.55 -25.62
C GLY A 733 -27.55 -9.62 -24.67
N ARG A 734 -28.31 -10.69 -24.36
CA ARG A 734 -27.79 -11.85 -23.60
C ARG A 734 -26.75 -12.63 -24.39
N TRP A 735 -26.95 -12.77 -25.70
CA TRP A 735 -25.98 -13.38 -26.58
C TRP A 735 -24.70 -12.53 -26.63
N LEU A 736 -24.81 -11.23 -26.96
CA LEU A 736 -23.69 -10.28 -26.96
C LEU A 736 -22.92 -10.23 -25.63
N TYR A 737 -23.60 -10.28 -24.49
CA TYR A 737 -22.96 -10.28 -23.17
C TYR A 737 -22.11 -11.53 -22.91
N ARG A 738 -22.53 -12.70 -23.40
CA ARG A 738 -21.82 -13.99 -23.19
C ARG A 738 -20.55 -14.14 -24.02
N ILE A 739 -20.46 -13.49 -25.17
CA ILE A 739 -19.30 -13.57 -26.08
C ILE A 739 -18.16 -12.62 -25.68
N ILE A 740 -18.42 -11.71 -24.75
CA ILE A 740 -17.45 -10.69 -24.33
C ILE A 740 -16.62 -11.26 -23.17
N PRO A 741 -15.28 -11.33 -23.29
CA PRO A 741 -14.44 -11.88 -22.24
C PRO A 741 -14.62 -11.16 -20.89
N VAL A 742 -14.63 -11.94 -19.80
CA VAL A 742 -14.91 -11.47 -18.42
C VAL A 742 -14.05 -10.27 -18.02
N ARG A 743 -12.77 -10.24 -18.41
CA ARG A 743 -11.84 -9.11 -18.20
C ARG A 743 -12.40 -7.79 -18.74
N TRP A 744 -13.06 -7.79 -19.89
CA TRP A 744 -13.64 -6.60 -20.50
C TRP A 744 -14.96 -6.18 -19.86
N GLN A 745 -15.76 -7.14 -19.40
CA GLN A 745 -16.95 -6.86 -18.60
C GLN A 745 -16.57 -6.18 -17.28
N GLN A 746 -15.48 -6.62 -16.65
CA GLN A 746 -14.93 -6.02 -15.43
C GLN A 746 -14.33 -4.64 -15.67
N ILE A 747 -13.58 -4.44 -16.77
CA ILE A 747 -13.07 -3.12 -17.16
C ILE A 747 -14.22 -2.14 -17.44
N LEU A 748 -15.29 -2.58 -18.11
CA LEU A 748 -16.46 -1.74 -18.39
C LEU A 748 -17.24 -1.41 -17.11
N LYS A 749 -17.41 -2.38 -16.20
CA LYS A 749 -17.96 -2.13 -14.87
C LYS A 749 -17.09 -1.09 -14.13
N LYS A 750 -15.78 -1.25 -14.12
CA LYS A 750 -14.84 -0.34 -13.45
C LYS A 750 -14.83 1.08 -14.04
N ARG A 751 -15.04 1.23 -15.35
CA ARG A 751 -15.14 2.54 -16.06
C ARG A 751 -16.53 3.17 -16.04
N LEU A 752 -17.58 2.43 -15.71
CA LEU A 752 -18.91 2.98 -15.43
C LEU A 752 -19.08 3.32 -13.94
N LEU A 753 -18.11 2.90 -13.12
CA LEU A 753 -18.00 3.14 -11.67
C LEU A 753 -16.92 4.18 -11.33
N ALA A 754 -16.25 4.75 -12.35
CA ALA A 754 -15.33 5.89 -12.27
C ALA A 754 -15.87 6.97 -13.21
#